data_AF-A0AA96RGS2-F1
#
_entry.id   AF-A0AA96RGS2-F1
#
_cell.length_a   1.000
_cell.length_b   1.000
_cell.length_c   1.000
_cell.angle_alpha   90.00
_cell.angle_beta   90.00
_cell.angle_gamma   90.00
#
_symmetry.space_group_name_H-M   'P 1'
#
loop_
_entity.id
_entity.type
_entity.pdbx_description
1 polymer ?
#
loop_
_entity_poly.entity_id
_entity_poly.type
_entity_poly.pdbx_seq_one_letter_code
_entity_poly.pdbx_strand_id
1 'polypeptide(L)'
;MIRFKRLCLSVVASLLPFVQVPVASAESQASAVGDPAVNLALGHPAKASSGTAANAVDGNAATVWQPAAADRQDNMNVWMYVDLGAKKHFNKVLLSLNRADNLKEYKIMVSDDAIAWTEAYVKNQGLSATEGAVFPAVEARYVKVDFTLSKDLNVQLSELAVYSGTEQAAPDNLKRIYFVDEEGKEYLFNGEIRLLKGTAKPMTLKGELDTGEGIDLTNIAKTFLSTTPDVTIDPAGTLIANTVGTALIQAVVRVNGTDVKTGDLWAVVDDPDEFRTEEIVVNSTLTHPRMKTEIGQPALLEPGDTYPGVTVSSNVYGTISGTLLLDGETAKAAIPQTPLVKGESVKLTVPGKADKQGQYELRLKIEQAGKAPVYDSFYFTAWKEKDIPKNQSGIAFPGKKGKLVYVGDFRGNRILDFSNAGYGGGGVKLPDVKTEVTLAPGDGDDTARIQAAIDQVAQMPAGKDGFRGAVLLKKGKYEVAGTLTITAGGIVLRGEGDGENGTLIYGTGDKARNLIEIGKNIGLTLDPASKKDITDLYVPSGARSFHVDDASAYRVGDKVVVRRVGNDRWIHEIGMDYIYNRPGGGATQWTAFNLDFDRIITAVDGNTVTVDAPIANAIERKWGGGQLYKYSDDARIEQVGVESMRVDTEFDPSVIDTVMDNGTTDPYYADEKHAERFVVFNAVKNGWVRNVTGYHLSYSLVQMSRNAKWITVQDSKMYDMVSIITGGRRYVFHIMGQLNLVQRVHVETARHAFVVDSRVQGPNVFLDGTATDNYNTSEPHHRWSVGGLFDSIKAPISIRDRAWLGSGHGWAGANYVTWNTEGELTSQQPPTAQNYAIGHVGEKVPGLVPSDYDSRPRSDGYWDSFGKHVGLKSLYKQQLEDRLGKKALKNIKADGDQEDEHDEEDGRYEDDN
;
A
#
# COMPACT_ATOMS: atom_id res chain seq x y z
N MET A 1 -24.62 -48.82 27.66
CA MET A 1 -24.38 -49.25 29.06
C MET A 1 -23.38 -48.27 29.64
N ILE A 2 -23.75 -47.28 30.44
CA ILE A 2 -24.08 -47.35 31.87
C ILE A 2 -25.10 -46.23 32.18
N ARG A 3 -26.18 -46.58 32.90
CA ARG A 3 -27.23 -45.71 33.47
C ARG A 3 -26.84 -45.31 34.89
N PHE A 4 -27.23 -44.12 35.37
CA PHE A 4 -27.71 -43.77 36.74
C PHE A 4 -27.91 -42.24 36.77
N LYS A 5 -28.92 -41.57 37.36
CA LYS A 5 -30.30 -41.81 37.80
C LYS A 5 -30.92 -40.40 37.94
N ARG A 6 -32.24 -40.29 37.68
CA ARG A 6 -33.09 -39.12 37.96
C ARG A 6 -33.25 -38.86 39.47
N LEU A 7 -33.48 -37.60 39.86
CA LEU A 7 -34.41 -37.28 40.95
C LEU A 7 -35.21 -36.01 40.63
N CYS A 8 -36.54 -36.11 40.77
CA CYS A 8 -37.54 -35.03 40.68
C CYS A 8 -37.92 -34.55 42.09
N LEU A 9 -38.57 -33.38 42.14
CA LEU A 9 -39.50 -32.76 43.11
C LEU A 9 -39.02 -31.34 43.48
N SER A 10 -39.83 -30.30 43.63
CA SER A 10 -41.30 -30.16 43.70
C SER A 10 -41.66 -28.67 43.69
N VAL A 11 -42.83 -28.32 43.14
CA VAL A 11 -43.50 -27.01 43.22
C VAL A 11 -44.37 -26.96 44.48
N VAL A 12 -44.30 -25.89 45.29
CA VAL A 12 -45.43 -25.33 46.06
C VAL A 12 -45.25 -23.81 46.25
N ALA A 13 -46.34 -23.08 46.01
CA ALA A 13 -46.51 -21.64 46.08
C ALA A 13 -46.55 -21.07 47.52
N SER A 14 -46.19 -19.79 47.65
CA SER A 14 -46.60 -18.92 48.76
C SER A 14 -46.85 -17.50 48.24
N LEU A 15 -48.02 -16.99 48.61
CA LEU A 15 -48.71 -15.80 48.11
C LEU A 15 -48.66 -14.67 49.16
N LEU A 16 -48.81 -13.41 48.69
CA LEU A 16 -49.16 -12.14 49.38
C LEU A 16 -48.00 -11.20 49.78
N PRO A 17 -48.26 -9.88 49.94
CA PRO A 17 -48.81 -8.95 48.93
C PRO A 17 -47.97 -7.65 48.87
N PHE A 18 -47.84 -7.01 47.70
CA PHE A 18 -47.38 -5.62 47.65
C PHE A 18 -48.37 -4.72 46.92
N VAL A 19 -48.83 -3.76 47.72
CA VAL A 19 -49.71 -2.62 47.49
C VAL A 19 -49.39 -1.91 46.16
N GLN A 20 -50.42 -1.75 45.32
CA GLN A 20 -50.40 -0.78 44.22
C GLN A 20 -50.66 0.63 44.78
N VAL A 21 -49.76 1.56 44.44
CA VAL A 21 -50.05 3.00 44.39
C VAL A 21 -49.84 3.43 42.93
N PRO A 22 -50.78 4.16 42.30
CA PRO A 22 -50.71 4.47 40.89
C PRO A 22 -49.74 5.63 40.64
N VAL A 23 -48.79 5.45 39.73
CA VAL A 23 -48.07 6.56 39.11
C VAL A 23 -48.56 6.66 37.67
N ALA A 24 -49.19 7.79 37.36
CA ALA A 24 -49.71 8.13 36.06
C ALA A 24 -48.61 8.09 35.00
N SER A 25 -48.79 7.26 33.98
CA SER A 25 -48.03 7.34 32.74
C SER A 25 -48.57 8.53 31.94
N ALA A 26 -47.77 9.60 31.87
CA ALA A 26 -47.96 10.65 30.88
C ALA A 26 -47.72 10.04 29.49
N GLU A 27 -48.74 10.14 28.64
CA GLU A 27 -48.73 9.76 27.24
C GLU A 27 -47.62 10.53 26.50
N SER A 28 -46.60 9.81 26.02
CA SER A 28 -45.71 10.35 24.99
C SER A 28 -46.50 10.38 23.69
N GLN A 29 -46.84 11.58 23.23
CA GLN A 29 -47.38 11.81 21.90
C GLN A 29 -46.40 11.26 20.85
N ALA A 30 -46.74 10.10 20.30
CA ALA A 30 -46.25 9.65 19.01
C ALA A 30 -46.72 10.67 17.98
N SER A 31 -45.81 11.48 17.45
CA SER A 31 -46.11 12.38 16.35
C SER A 31 -46.35 11.56 15.08
N ALA A 32 -47.63 11.42 14.72
CA ALA A 32 -48.17 11.16 13.40
C ALA A 32 -47.25 10.42 12.40
N VAL A 33 -47.20 9.09 12.52
CA VAL A 33 -46.87 8.20 11.40
C VAL A 33 -48.07 8.26 10.45
N GLY A 34 -47.83 8.72 9.22
CA GLY A 34 -48.82 8.68 8.14
C GLY A 34 -49.34 7.26 7.95
N ASP A 35 -50.63 7.15 7.63
CA ASP A 35 -51.40 5.94 7.34
C ASP A 35 -50.52 4.78 6.78
N PRO A 36 -50.46 3.58 7.40
CA PRO A 36 -49.65 2.49 6.88
C PRO A 36 -50.18 2.10 5.49
N ALA A 37 -49.42 2.42 4.46
CA ALA A 37 -49.76 2.07 3.08
C ALA A 37 -50.12 0.57 3.00
N VAL A 38 -51.29 0.26 2.46
CA VAL A 38 -51.79 -1.12 2.34
C VAL A 38 -50.89 -1.89 1.37
N ASN A 39 -50.32 -3.03 1.81
CA ASN A 39 -49.60 -3.95 0.93
C ASN A 39 -50.61 -4.60 -0.04
N LEU A 40 -50.57 -4.20 -1.30
CA LEU A 40 -51.48 -4.66 -2.35
C LEU A 40 -51.22 -6.11 -2.78
N ALA A 41 -50.05 -6.66 -2.48
CA ALA A 41 -49.72 -8.05 -2.79
C ALA A 41 -50.16 -9.02 -1.68
N LEU A 42 -50.45 -8.54 -0.48
CA LEU A 42 -50.72 -9.38 0.68
C LEU A 42 -51.92 -10.31 0.45
N GLY A 43 -51.68 -11.61 0.57
CA GLY A 43 -52.67 -12.67 0.42
C GLY A 43 -53.14 -12.93 -1.02
N HIS A 44 -52.55 -12.26 -2.02
CA HIS A 44 -52.96 -12.41 -3.42
C HIS A 44 -52.36 -13.65 -4.09
N PRO A 45 -53.03 -14.22 -5.13
CA PRO A 45 -52.49 -15.36 -5.86
C PRO A 45 -51.15 -15.04 -6.52
N ALA A 46 -50.15 -15.90 -6.32
CA ALA A 46 -48.82 -15.74 -6.91
C ALA A 46 -48.41 -17.00 -7.70
N LYS A 47 -47.60 -16.80 -8.74
CA LYS A 47 -46.93 -17.86 -9.52
C LYS A 47 -45.44 -17.59 -9.62
N ALA A 48 -44.66 -18.62 -9.86
CA ALA A 48 -43.22 -18.53 -10.00
C ALA A 48 -42.71 -19.49 -11.07
N SER A 49 -41.44 -19.36 -11.43
CA SER A 49 -40.72 -20.34 -12.25
C SER A 49 -40.82 -21.74 -11.65
N SER A 50 -40.67 -21.85 -10.32
CA SER A 50 -40.93 -23.04 -9.51
C SER A 50 -41.06 -22.68 -8.03
N GLY A 51 -41.36 -23.67 -7.17
CA GLY A 51 -41.52 -23.46 -5.73
C GLY A 51 -42.87 -22.83 -5.33
N THR A 52 -43.04 -22.59 -4.03
CA THR A 52 -44.31 -22.07 -3.48
C THR A 52 -44.30 -20.55 -3.42
N ALA A 53 -44.74 -19.90 -4.50
CA ALA A 53 -44.77 -18.44 -4.62
C ALA A 53 -45.65 -17.74 -3.56
N ALA A 54 -46.73 -18.38 -3.12
CA ALA A 54 -47.67 -17.83 -2.14
C ALA A 54 -47.01 -17.47 -0.79
N ASN A 55 -45.92 -18.13 -0.43
CA ASN A 55 -45.19 -17.85 0.81
C ASN A 55 -44.52 -16.48 0.81
N ALA A 56 -44.20 -15.90 -0.35
CA ALA A 56 -43.58 -14.57 -0.41
C ALA A 56 -44.61 -13.43 -0.34
N VAL A 57 -45.90 -13.73 -0.23
CA VAL A 57 -46.97 -12.72 -0.20
C VAL A 57 -47.96 -12.98 0.93
N ASP A 58 -47.63 -13.83 1.90
CA ASP A 58 -48.52 -14.21 3.01
C ASP A 58 -48.38 -13.33 4.27
N GLY A 59 -47.41 -12.41 4.28
CA GLY A 59 -47.11 -11.52 5.41
C GLY A 59 -46.39 -12.21 6.57
N ASN A 60 -45.88 -13.43 6.37
CA ASN A 60 -45.18 -14.20 7.38
C ASN A 60 -43.70 -14.36 7.04
N ALA A 61 -42.84 -13.57 7.69
CA ALA A 61 -41.39 -13.60 7.46
C ALA A 61 -40.70 -14.96 7.74
N ALA A 62 -41.39 -15.94 8.33
CA ALA A 62 -40.88 -17.29 8.54
C ALA A 62 -41.11 -18.25 7.35
N THR A 63 -41.96 -17.89 6.39
CA THR A 63 -42.18 -18.65 5.16
C THR A 63 -41.42 -17.98 4.01
N VAL A 64 -41.03 -18.77 2.99
CA VAL A 64 -40.26 -18.24 1.85
C VAL A 64 -40.71 -18.86 0.53
N TRP A 65 -40.69 -18.07 -0.53
CA TRP A 65 -40.56 -18.60 -1.88
C TRP A 65 -39.10 -18.96 -2.13
N GLN A 66 -38.87 -20.17 -2.64
CA GLN A 66 -37.54 -20.62 -3.08
C GLN A 66 -37.70 -21.37 -4.41
N PRO A 67 -36.99 -20.95 -5.47
CA PRO A 67 -36.97 -21.69 -6.73
C PRO A 67 -36.22 -23.02 -6.56
N ALA A 68 -36.60 -24.01 -7.36
CA ALA A 68 -35.94 -25.31 -7.44
C ALA A 68 -34.50 -25.17 -7.93
N ALA A 69 -33.67 -26.19 -7.66
CA ALA A 69 -32.28 -26.18 -8.13
C ALA A 69 -32.15 -26.16 -9.65
N ALA A 70 -33.07 -26.80 -10.37
CA ALA A 70 -33.06 -26.85 -11.83
C ALA A 70 -33.13 -25.45 -12.47
N ASP A 71 -34.04 -24.59 -12.00
CA ASP A 71 -34.22 -23.20 -12.48
C ASP A 71 -33.04 -22.26 -12.17
N ARG A 72 -32.11 -22.68 -11.28
CA ARG A 72 -30.90 -21.89 -10.99
C ARG A 72 -29.71 -22.31 -11.84
N GLN A 73 -29.86 -23.38 -12.63
CA GLN A 73 -28.80 -24.00 -13.42
C GLN A 73 -29.04 -23.92 -14.93
N ASP A 74 -30.25 -23.59 -15.37
CA ASP A 74 -30.62 -23.53 -16.79
C ASP A 74 -30.16 -22.23 -17.47
N ASN A 75 -30.81 -21.10 -17.17
CA ASN A 75 -30.50 -19.75 -17.66
C ASN A 75 -30.12 -18.81 -16.51
N MET A 76 -30.04 -19.34 -15.28
CA MET A 76 -29.73 -18.59 -14.06
C MET A 76 -30.70 -17.42 -13.82
N ASN A 77 -31.94 -17.53 -14.29
CA ASN A 77 -32.99 -16.54 -14.11
C ASN A 77 -34.20 -17.17 -13.44
N VAL A 78 -34.56 -16.65 -12.28
CA VAL A 78 -35.70 -17.13 -11.48
C VAL A 78 -36.66 -15.98 -11.25
N TRP A 79 -37.95 -16.26 -11.26
CA TRP A 79 -38.96 -15.21 -11.19
C TRP A 79 -40.20 -15.64 -10.44
N MET A 80 -40.91 -14.66 -9.88
CA MET A 80 -42.28 -14.81 -9.40
C MET A 80 -43.11 -13.59 -9.71
N TYR A 81 -44.41 -13.77 -9.89
CA TYR A 81 -45.37 -12.69 -10.05
C TYR A 81 -46.62 -12.89 -9.19
N VAL A 82 -47.24 -11.77 -8.81
CA VAL A 82 -48.49 -11.72 -8.05
C VAL A 82 -49.61 -11.14 -8.92
N ASP A 83 -50.80 -11.73 -8.82
CA ASP A 83 -52.05 -11.22 -9.38
C ASP A 83 -52.78 -10.36 -8.34
N LEU A 84 -52.75 -9.03 -8.52
CA LEU A 84 -53.40 -8.07 -7.62
C LEU A 84 -54.94 -8.12 -7.70
N GLY A 85 -55.51 -9.04 -8.49
CA GLY A 85 -56.94 -9.30 -8.64
C GLY A 85 -57.65 -8.34 -9.59
N ALA A 86 -57.19 -7.10 -9.68
CA ALA A 86 -57.64 -6.07 -10.62
C ALA A 86 -56.46 -5.15 -10.96
N LYS A 87 -56.64 -4.25 -11.94
CA LYS A 87 -55.69 -3.17 -12.16
C LYS A 87 -55.60 -2.31 -10.90
N LYS A 88 -54.38 -2.08 -10.42
CA LYS A 88 -54.07 -1.24 -9.26
C LYS A 88 -53.02 -0.21 -9.64
N HIS A 89 -53.10 0.95 -9.00
CA HIS A 89 -52.03 1.93 -9.03
C HIS A 89 -50.98 1.60 -7.97
N PHE A 90 -49.73 1.45 -8.38
CA PHE A 90 -48.61 1.25 -7.47
C PHE A 90 -47.33 1.74 -8.13
N ASN A 91 -46.31 1.98 -7.31
CA ASN A 91 -45.06 2.57 -7.76
C ASN A 91 -43.87 2.10 -6.89
N LYS A 92 -44.14 1.26 -5.88
CA LYS A 92 -43.18 0.82 -4.88
C LYS A 92 -43.30 -0.68 -4.64
N VAL A 93 -42.16 -1.37 -4.69
CA VAL A 93 -42.04 -2.80 -4.37
C VAL A 93 -40.93 -2.98 -3.35
N LEU A 94 -41.23 -3.65 -2.23
CA LEU A 94 -40.23 -4.07 -1.24
C LEU A 94 -39.99 -5.57 -1.36
N LEU A 95 -38.73 -5.98 -1.27
CA LEU A 95 -38.31 -7.37 -1.33
C LEU A 95 -37.49 -7.69 -0.08
N SER A 96 -37.84 -8.77 0.61
CA SER A 96 -37.06 -9.31 1.73
C SER A 96 -36.48 -10.66 1.34
N LEU A 97 -35.17 -10.69 1.13
CA LEU A 97 -34.39 -11.83 0.69
C LEU A 97 -33.54 -12.39 1.84
N ASN A 98 -33.15 -13.66 1.74
CA ASN A 98 -32.16 -14.22 2.67
C ASN A 98 -30.72 -13.72 2.40
N ARG A 99 -30.43 -13.30 1.16
CA ARG A 99 -29.11 -12.86 0.68
C ARG A 99 -29.21 -12.17 -0.67
N ALA A 100 -28.14 -11.50 -1.09
CA ALA A 100 -28.03 -10.88 -2.41
C ALA A 100 -26.68 -11.07 -3.11
N ASP A 101 -25.69 -11.71 -2.47
CA ASP A 101 -24.34 -11.91 -3.02
C ASP A 101 -24.28 -12.89 -4.22
N ASN A 102 -25.40 -13.53 -4.55
CA ASN A 102 -25.61 -14.35 -5.73
C ASN A 102 -26.54 -13.71 -6.76
N LEU A 103 -26.99 -12.47 -6.55
CA LEU A 103 -27.77 -11.72 -7.54
C LEU A 103 -26.83 -10.88 -8.40
N LYS A 104 -27.06 -10.90 -9.71
CA LYS A 104 -26.46 -9.99 -10.68
C LYS A 104 -27.35 -8.79 -10.94
N GLU A 105 -28.65 -9.01 -10.97
CA GLU A 105 -29.68 -8.02 -11.28
C GLU A 105 -31.04 -8.50 -10.77
N TYR A 106 -31.91 -7.56 -10.41
CA TYR A 106 -33.35 -7.82 -10.40
C TYR A 106 -34.12 -6.76 -11.18
N LYS A 107 -35.29 -7.16 -11.68
CA LYS A 107 -36.23 -6.29 -12.39
C LYS A 107 -37.61 -6.39 -11.78
N ILE A 108 -38.33 -5.26 -11.75
CA ILE A 108 -39.78 -5.25 -11.57
C ILE A 108 -40.41 -5.11 -12.95
N MET A 109 -41.20 -6.10 -13.33
CA MET A 109 -41.99 -6.12 -14.55
C MET A 109 -43.47 -6.05 -14.21
N VAL A 110 -44.26 -5.39 -15.05
CA VAL A 110 -45.70 -5.23 -14.85
C VAL A 110 -46.49 -5.66 -16.07
N SER A 111 -47.72 -6.12 -15.87
CA SER A 111 -48.57 -6.63 -16.95
C SER A 111 -50.06 -6.49 -16.63
N ASP A 112 -50.87 -6.39 -17.68
CA ASP A 112 -52.34 -6.43 -17.60
C ASP A 112 -52.90 -7.86 -17.76
N ASP A 113 -52.17 -8.75 -18.43
CA ASP A 113 -52.64 -10.07 -18.86
C ASP A 113 -51.74 -11.25 -18.43
N ALA A 114 -50.62 -10.95 -17.77
CA ALA A 114 -49.55 -11.89 -17.38
C ALA A 114 -48.82 -12.56 -18.56
N ILE A 115 -49.01 -12.05 -19.78
CA ILE A 115 -48.39 -12.54 -21.02
C ILE A 115 -47.42 -11.48 -21.56
N ALA A 116 -47.90 -10.26 -21.77
CA ALA A 116 -47.10 -9.13 -22.19
C ALA A 116 -46.58 -8.37 -20.98
N TRP A 117 -45.25 -8.32 -20.80
CA TRP A 117 -44.59 -7.71 -19.65
C TRP A 117 -43.81 -6.46 -20.05
N THR A 118 -43.99 -5.38 -19.30
CA THR A 118 -43.25 -4.13 -19.44
C THR A 118 -42.33 -3.94 -18.24
N GLU A 119 -41.09 -3.52 -18.47
CA GLU A 119 -40.13 -3.22 -17.39
C GLU A 119 -40.53 -1.91 -16.69
N ALA A 120 -40.77 -1.98 -15.39
CA ALA A 120 -41.03 -0.82 -14.54
C ALA A 120 -39.77 -0.37 -13.78
N TYR A 121 -38.86 -1.30 -13.48
CA TYR A 121 -37.67 -1.04 -12.68
C TYR A 121 -36.57 -2.07 -12.95
N VAL A 122 -35.29 -1.65 -12.83
CA VAL A 122 -34.12 -2.54 -12.86
C VAL A 122 -33.05 -2.05 -11.87
N LYS A 123 -32.41 -2.98 -11.15
CA LYS A 123 -31.23 -2.72 -10.33
C LYS A 123 -30.22 -3.85 -10.48
N ASN A 124 -28.97 -3.49 -10.79
CA ASN A 124 -27.88 -4.43 -11.10
C ASN A 124 -26.56 -4.13 -10.37
N GLN A 125 -26.59 -3.23 -9.37
CA GLN A 125 -25.46 -2.85 -8.52
C GLN A 125 -25.96 -2.54 -7.11
N GLY A 126 -25.09 -2.69 -6.09
CA GLY A 126 -25.42 -2.40 -4.70
C GLY A 126 -26.61 -3.22 -4.18
N LEU A 127 -26.68 -4.50 -4.57
CA LEU A 127 -27.76 -5.40 -4.19
C LEU A 127 -27.61 -5.86 -2.74
N SER A 128 -28.70 -5.86 -2.00
CA SER A 128 -28.77 -6.22 -0.57
C SER A 128 -29.92 -7.20 -0.31
N ALA A 129 -29.89 -7.83 0.86
CA ALA A 129 -30.94 -8.77 1.27
C ALA A 129 -32.30 -8.07 1.55
N THR A 130 -32.33 -6.74 1.64
CA THR A 130 -33.57 -5.97 1.75
C THR A 130 -33.58 -4.92 0.64
N GLU A 131 -34.47 -5.09 -0.33
CA GLU A 131 -34.55 -4.19 -1.48
C GLU A 131 -35.83 -3.36 -1.44
N GLY A 132 -35.72 -2.12 -1.90
CA GLY A 132 -36.84 -1.26 -2.16
C GLY A 132 -36.72 -0.66 -3.56
N ALA A 133 -37.61 -1.05 -4.46
CA ALA A 133 -37.76 -0.48 -5.78
C ALA A 133 -38.83 0.60 -5.75
N VAL A 134 -38.46 1.83 -6.14
CA VAL A 134 -39.40 2.94 -6.36
C VAL A 134 -39.26 3.39 -7.82
N PHE A 135 -40.38 3.43 -8.54
CA PHE A 135 -40.45 3.72 -9.98
C PHE A 135 -41.66 4.62 -10.29
N PRO A 136 -41.79 5.20 -11.50
CA PRO A 136 -42.98 5.95 -11.87
C PRO A 136 -44.27 5.15 -11.61
N ALA A 137 -45.33 5.80 -11.11
CA ALA A 137 -46.59 5.12 -10.84
C ALA A 137 -47.16 4.47 -12.10
N VAL A 138 -47.45 3.18 -12.01
CA VAL A 138 -48.04 2.38 -13.08
C VAL A 138 -49.43 1.93 -12.67
N GLU A 139 -50.26 1.64 -13.67
CA GLU A 139 -51.53 0.95 -13.49
C GLU A 139 -51.42 -0.42 -14.15
N ALA A 140 -51.42 -1.49 -13.34
CA ALA A 140 -51.29 -2.86 -13.84
C ALA A 140 -51.99 -3.85 -12.90
N ARG A 141 -52.30 -5.05 -13.41
CA ARG A 141 -52.88 -6.13 -12.60
C ARG A 141 -51.83 -7.07 -12.02
N TYR A 142 -50.75 -7.31 -12.75
CA TYR A 142 -49.71 -8.26 -12.35
C TYR A 142 -48.38 -7.56 -12.13
N VAL A 143 -47.67 -7.97 -11.07
CA VAL A 143 -46.32 -7.50 -10.74
C VAL A 143 -45.39 -8.70 -10.65
N LYS A 144 -44.29 -8.68 -11.39
CA LYS A 144 -43.29 -9.74 -11.44
C LYS A 144 -41.94 -9.22 -10.99
N VAL A 145 -41.26 -9.99 -10.14
CA VAL A 145 -39.84 -9.82 -9.87
C VAL A 145 -39.06 -10.88 -10.65
N ASP A 146 -38.14 -10.42 -11.49
CA ASP A 146 -37.19 -11.28 -12.20
C ASP A 146 -35.82 -11.12 -11.53
N PHE A 147 -35.21 -12.22 -11.06
CA PHE A 147 -33.86 -12.26 -10.51
C PHE A 147 -32.90 -12.96 -11.48
N THR A 148 -31.84 -12.26 -11.88
CA THR A 148 -30.73 -12.85 -12.62
C THR A 148 -29.61 -13.20 -11.64
N LEU A 149 -29.21 -14.47 -11.58
CA LEU A 149 -28.22 -14.98 -10.63
C LEU A 149 -26.80 -14.92 -11.21
N SER A 150 -25.81 -14.73 -10.35
CA SER A 150 -24.39 -14.73 -10.70
C SER A 150 -23.68 -16.08 -10.44
N LYS A 151 -24.30 -16.95 -9.65
CA LYS A 151 -23.80 -18.31 -9.31
C LYS A 151 -24.97 -19.21 -8.88
N ASP A 152 -24.84 -20.53 -9.02
CA ASP A 152 -25.86 -21.49 -8.52
C ASP A 152 -25.84 -21.53 -6.99
N LEU A 153 -26.67 -20.70 -6.39
CA LEU A 153 -26.86 -20.60 -4.95
C LEU A 153 -28.31 -20.23 -4.67
N ASN A 154 -28.86 -20.66 -3.53
CA ASN A 154 -30.26 -20.42 -3.21
C ASN A 154 -30.59 -18.92 -3.13
N VAL A 155 -31.79 -18.57 -3.57
CA VAL A 155 -32.43 -17.27 -3.32
C VAL A 155 -33.75 -17.58 -2.65
N GLN A 156 -33.99 -17.00 -1.49
CA GLN A 156 -35.25 -17.13 -0.76
C GLN A 156 -35.84 -15.74 -0.60
N LEU A 157 -37.10 -15.58 -1.01
CA LEU A 157 -37.86 -14.35 -0.83
C LEU A 157 -38.92 -14.60 0.24
N SER A 158 -38.78 -13.95 1.40
CA SER A 158 -39.76 -14.04 2.49
C SER A 158 -40.91 -13.07 2.32
N GLU A 159 -40.71 -11.96 1.59
CA GLU A 159 -41.77 -10.98 1.34
C GLU A 159 -41.54 -10.24 0.01
N LEU A 160 -42.60 -10.14 -0.78
CA LEU A 160 -42.79 -9.24 -1.92
C LEU A 160 -44.00 -8.37 -1.59
N ALA A 161 -43.74 -7.13 -1.19
CA ALA A 161 -44.78 -6.19 -0.83
C ALA A 161 -44.91 -5.09 -1.88
N VAL A 162 -46.14 -4.83 -2.33
CA VAL A 162 -46.44 -3.81 -3.36
C VAL A 162 -47.23 -2.69 -2.71
N TYR A 163 -46.83 -1.45 -2.91
CA TYR A 163 -47.46 -0.28 -2.31
C TYR A 163 -47.78 0.80 -3.34
N SER A 164 -48.88 1.51 -3.09
CA SER A 164 -49.13 2.82 -3.68
C SER A 164 -48.35 3.87 -2.88
N GLY A 165 -47.15 4.20 -3.33
CA GLY A 165 -46.41 5.37 -2.88
C GLY A 165 -46.94 6.65 -3.52
N THR A 166 -46.52 7.79 -2.97
CA THR A 166 -46.84 9.12 -3.48
C THR A 166 -45.80 9.62 -4.49
N GLU A 167 -44.76 8.84 -4.79
CA GLU A 167 -43.70 9.29 -5.69
C GLU A 167 -44.16 9.36 -7.15
N GLN A 168 -43.82 10.46 -7.81
CA GLN A 168 -44.19 10.80 -9.18
C GLN A 168 -43.09 10.40 -10.17
N ALA A 169 -43.47 10.31 -11.44
CA ALA A 169 -42.50 10.23 -12.54
C ALA A 169 -41.62 11.48 -12.55
N ALA A 170 -40.35 11.31 -12.93
CA ALA A 170 -39.47 12.43 -13.15
C ALA A 170 -39.95 13.29 -14.32
N PRO A 171 -39.84 14.63 -14.27
CA PRO A 171 -40.14 15.48 -15.41
C PRO A 171 -39.28 15.13 -16.63
N ASP A 172 -39.89 15.17 -17.83
CA ASP A 172 -39.22 14.85 -19.09
C ASP A 172 -38.00 15.74 -19.40
N ASN A 173 -38.01 16.96 -18.86
CA ASN A 173 -36.97 17.97 -19.01
C ASN A 173 -36.00 18.03 -17.80
N LEU A 174 -35.91 16.96 -17.00
CA LEU A 174 -34.94 16.86 -15.92
C LEU A 174 -33.52 16.68 -16.50
N LYS A 175 -32.68 17.69 -16.29
CA LYS A 175 -31.34 17.79 -16.89
C LYS A 175 -30.28 17.06 -16.07
N ARG A 176 -30.26 17.29 -14.75
CA ARG A 176 -29.30 16.67 -13.83
C ARG A 176 -29.89 16.54 -12.43
N ILE A 177 -29.27 15.68 -11.63
CA ILE A 177 -29.59 15.49 -10.21
C ILE A 177 -28.32 15.58 -9.36
N TYR A 178 -28.46 16.01 -8.11
CA TYR A 178 -27.33 16.21 -7.21
C TYR A 178 -27.76 16.12 -5.74
N PHE A 179 -26.81 15.76 -4.88
CA PHE A 179 -27.00 15.75 -3.43
C PHE A 179 -26.76 17.14 -2.86
N VAL A 180 -27.48 17.49 -1.80
CA VAL A 180 -27.22 18.71 -1.02
C VAL A 180 -27.04 18.40 0.47
N ASP A 181 -26.26 19.22 1.15
CA ASP A 181 -26.11 19.21 2.61
C ASP A 181 -27.34 19.81 3.32
N GLU A 182 -27.28 19.88 4.65
CA GLU A 182 -28.38 20.36 5.50
C GLU A 182 -28.67 21.86 5.28
N GLU A 183 -27.66 22.61 4.85
CA GLU A 183 -27.75 24.01 4.44
C GLU A 183 -28.26 24.19 3.00
N GLY A 184 -28.45 23.09 2.27
CA GLY A 184 -28.95 23.07 0.90
C GLY A 184 -27.89 23.35 -0.17
N LYS A 185 -26.60 23.31 0.18
CA LYS A 185 -25.47 23.45 -0.74
C LYS A 185 -25.16 22.11 -1.39
N GLU A 186 -24.90 22.14 -2.70
CA GLU A 186 -24.58 20.96 -3.50
C GLU A 186 -23.24 20.33 -3.08
N TYR A 187 -23.23 19.01 -2.91
CA TYR A 187 -22.00 18.23 -2.81
C TYR A 187 -21.34 18.18 -4.19
N LEU A 188 -20.05 18.52 -4.21
CA LEU A 188 -19.25 18.48 -5.43
C LEU A 188 -18.99 17.03 -5.88
N PHE A 189 -18.58 16.86 -7.13
CA PHE A 189 -18.04 15.58 -7.62
C PHE A 189 -16.84 15.16 -6.77
N ASN A 190 -16.79 13.88 -6.37
CA ASN A 190 -15.93 13.34 -5.32
C ASN A 190 -16.08 14.01 -3.95
N GLY A 191 -17.20 14.65 -3.65
CA GLY A 191 -17.48 15.17 -2.31
C GLY A 191 -17.40 14.07 -1.25
N GLU A 192 -17.26 14.44 0.02
CA GLU A 192 -17.17 13.49 1.13
C GLU A 192 -18.27 13.73 2.17
N ILE A 193 -18.86 12.65 2.66
CA ILE A 193 -19.66 12.60 3.87
C ILE A 193 -18.94 11.69 4.86
N ARG A 194 -18.58 12.23 6.03
CA ARG A 194 -18.04 11.42 7.13
C ARG A 194 -19.14 10.98 8.07
N LEU A 195 -19.15 9.68 8.36
CA LEU A 195 -20.11 9.02 9.25
C LEU A 195 -19.35 8.28 10.35
N LEU A 196 -19.99 8.13 11.50
CA LEU A 196 -19.52 7.20 12.52
C LEU A 196 -20.25 5.87 12.34
N LYS A 197 -19.55 4.76 12.51
CA LYS A 197 -20.17 3.43 12.44
C LYS A 197 -21.41 3.36 13.35
N GLY A 198 -22.48 2.80 12.81
CA GLY A 198 -23.79 2.65 13.46
C GLY A 198 -24.68 3.88 13.39
N THR A 199 -24.21 5.01 12.84
CA THR A 199 -25.06 6.19 12.64
C THR A 199 -25.81 6.14 11.32
N ALA A 200 -26.92 6.89 11.27
CA ALA A 200 -27.69 7.10 10.07
C ALA A 200 -27.72 8.60 9.74
N LYS A 201 -27.64 8.96 8.46
CA LYS A 201 -27.69 10.35 8.00
C LYS A 201 -28.62 10.49 6.79
N PRO A 202 -29.73 11.25 6.89
CA PRO A 202 -30.58 11.52 5.74
C PRO A 202 -29.84 12.38 4.71
N MET A 203 -30.03 12.08 3.43
CA MET A 203 -29.55 12.94 2.35
C MET A 203 -30.71 13.58 1.61
N THR A 204 -30.49 14.81 1.16
CA THR A 204 -31.46 15.50 0.30
C THR A 204 -30.99 15.40 -1.14
N LEU A 205 -31.89 14.94 -2.03
CA LEU A 205 -31.66 14.88 -3.46
C LEU A 205 -32.45 16.00 -4.16
N LYS A 206 -31.76 16.80 -4.98
CA LYS A 206 -32.37 17.85 -5.80
C LYS A 206 -32.07 17.61 -7.28
N GLY A 207 -32.86 18.25 -8.13
CA GLY A 207 -32.70 18.24 -9.57
C GLY A 207 -32.64 19.64 -10.15
N GLU A 208 -32.16 19.75 -11.38
CA GLU A 208 -32.23 20.95 -12.21
C GLU A 208 -32.90 20.58 -13.53
N LEU A 209 -33.87 21.38 -13.96
CA LEU A 209 -34.54 21.22 -15.26
C LEU A 209 -33.71 21.86 -16.38
N ASP A 210 -34.03 21.57 -17.63
CA ASP A 210 -33.38 22.20 -18.80
C ASP A 210 -33.52 23.73 -18.84
N THR A 211 -34.51 24.27 -18.13
CA THR A 211 -34.73 25.72 -17.93
C THR A 211 -33.75 26.35 -16.94
N GLY A 212 -32.98 25.54 -16.19
CA GLY A 212 -32.14 25.96 -15.07
C GLY A 212 -32.89 26.08 -13.73
N GLU A 213 -34.19 25.77 -13.70
CA GLU A 213 -34.98 25.78 -12.47
C GLU A 213 -34.65 24.56 -11.59
N GLY A 214 -34.47 24.78 -10.29
CA GLY A 214 -34.26 23.70 -9.32
C GLY A 214 -35.57 23.01 -8.94
N ILE A 215 -35.56 21.69 -8.82
CA ILE A 215 -36.70 20.87 -8.40
C ILE A 215 -36.32 20.00 -7.18
N ASP A 216 -37.24 19.88 -6.24
CA ASP A 216 -37.12 18.92 -5.14
C ASP A 216 -37.48 17.52 -5.61
N LEU A 217 -36.56 16.57 -5.44
CA LEU A 217 -36.75 15.19 -5.88
C LEU A 217 -37.24 14.27 -4.76
N THR A 218 -37.61 14.80 -3.58
CA THR A 218 -38.11 14.02 -2.44
C THR A 218 -39.28 13.11 -2.84
N ASN A 219 -40.22 13.63 -3.62
CA ASN A 219 -41.39 12.88 -4.12
C ASN A 219 -41.22 12.34 -5.55
N ILE A 220 -40.00 12.26 -6.09
CA ILE A 220 -39.74 11.66 -7.40
C ILE A 220 -39.20 10.25 -7.23
N ALA A 221 -39.65 9.33 -8.09
CA ALA A 221 -39.17 7.96 -8.11
C ALA A 221 -37.67 7.88 -8.41
N LYS A 222 -36.93 7.17 -7.56
CA LYS A 222 -35.45 7.16 -7.55
C LYS A 222 -34.88 5.90 -6.92
N THR A 223 -33.63 5.60 -7.24
CA THR A 223 -32.83 4.53 -6.63
C THR A 223 -31.54 5.10 -6.09
N PHE A 224 -31.03 4.51 -5.01
CA PHE A 224 -29.69 4.80 -4.51
C PHE A 224 -28.76 3.60 -4.73
N LEU A 225 -27.52 3.88 -5.08
CA LEU A 225 -26.45 2.92 -5.30
C LEU A 225 -25.35 3.17 -4.27
N SER A 226 -24.80 2.08 -3.76
CA SER A 226 -23.60 2.05 -2.93
C SER A 226 -22.66 0.99 -3.48
N THR A 227 -21.38 1.30 -3.57
CA THR A 227 -20.36 0.40 -4.16
C THR A 227 -19.87 -0.68 -3.19
N THR A 228 -20.04 -0.48 -1.89
CA THR A 228 -19.66 -1.43 -0.84
C THR A 228 -20.80 -1.59 0.19
N PRO A 229 -20.86 -2.71 0.92
CA PRO A 229 -21.84 -2.88 1.98
C PRO A 229 -21.54 -2.06 3.25
N ASP A 230 -20.39 -1.36 3.30
CA ASP A 230 -20.00 -0.52 4.45
C ASP A 230 -21.01 0.58 4.72
N VAL A 231 -21.67 1.06 3.66
CA VAL A 231 -22.80 1.99 3.73
C VAL A 231 -23.96 1.44 2.93
N THR A 232 -25.13 1.32 3.57
CA THR A 232 -26.40 1.04 2.90
C THR A 232 -27.25 2.30 2.84
N ILE A 233 -28.14 2.38 1.86
CA ILE A 233 -29.03 3.54 1.69
C ILE A 233 -30.46 3.02 1.64
N ASP A 234 -31.30 3.51 2.54
CA ASP A 234 -32.70 3.15 2.54
C ASP A 234 -33.46 3.81 1.37
N PRO A 235 -34.69 3.36 1.05
CA PRO A 235 -35.47 3.97 -0.03
C PRO A 235 -35.82 5.45 0.20
N ALA A 236 -35.74 5.95 1.44
CA ALA A 236 -35.97 7.36 1.75
C ALA A 236 -34.71 8.23 1.52
N GLY A 237 -33.56 7.62 1.24
CA GLY A 237 -32.29 8.33 1.02
C GLY A 237 -31.46 8.51 2.30
N THR A 238 -31.73 7.74 3.34
CA THR A 238 -30.93 7.73 4.56
C THR A 238 -29.75 6.79 4.42
N LEU A 239 -28.53 7.33 4.54
CA LEU A 239 -27.30 6.55 4.65
C LEU A 239 -27.25 5.87 6.02
N ILE A 240 -26.86 4.61 6.07
CA ILE A 240 -26.65 3.83 7.28
C ILE A 240 -25.21 3.30 7.24
N ALA A 241 -24.39 3.73 8.19
CA ALA A 241 -22.99 3.32 8.31
C ALA A 241 -22.90 1.97 9.04
N ASN A 242 -22.63 0.90 8.31
CA ASN A 242 -22.64 -0.47 8.85
C ASN A 242 -21.28 -0.89 9.43
N THR A 243 -20.20 -0.63 8.69
CA THR A 243 -18.83 -1.03 9.02
C THR A 243 -17.86 0.09 8.65
N VAL A 244 -16.69 0.10 9.31
CA VAL A 244 -15.59 1.00 8.94
C VAL A 244 -15.15 0.69 7.52
N GLY A 245 -14.92 1.73 6.74
CA GLY A 245 -14.59 1.62 5.32
C GLY A 245 -15.20 2.77 4.54
N THR A 246 -15.31 2.58 3.23
CA THR A 246 -15.81 3.62 2.33
C THR A 246 -16.76 3.06 1.31
N ALA A 247 -17.70 3.91 0.89
CA ALA A 247 -18.60 3.63 -0.20
C ALA A 247 -18.73 4.84 -1.11
N LEU A 248 -18.56 4.63 -2.41
CA LEU A 248 -19.04 5.57 -3.41
C LEU A 248 -20.56 5.43 -3.56
N ILE A 249 -21.26 6.55 -3.46
CA ILE A 249 -22.71 6.68 -3.44
C ILE A 249 -23.19 7.46 -4.67
N GLN A 250 -24.28 6.97 -5.27
CA GLN A 250 -24.98 7.65 -6.36
C GLN A 250 -26.50 7.54 -6.18
N ALA A 251 -27.24 8.54 -6.65
CA ALA A 251 -28.68 8.38 -6.90
C ALA A 251 -28.93 8.25 -8.41
N VAL A 252 -30.02 7.57 -8.76
CA VAL A 252 -30.46 7.35 -10.13
C VAL A 252 -31.95 7.70 -10.23
N VAL A 253 -32.28 8.56 -11.18
CA VAL A 253 -33.66 8.90 -11.56
C VAL A 253 -33.84 8.57 -13.04
N ARG A 254 -34.94 7.90 -13.39
CA ARG A 254 -35.20 7.48 -14.77
C ARG A 254 -36.12 8.49 -15.47
N VAL A 255 -35.65 9.03 -16.60
CA VAL A 255 -36.36 10.01 -17.44
C VAL A 255 -36.47 9.44 -18.84
N ASN A 256 -37.68 9.19 -19.34
CA ASN A 256 -37.90 8.64 -20.70
C ASN A 256 -37.06 7.40 -21.04
N GLY A 257 -36.88 6.50 -20.06
CA GLY A 257 -36.08 5.29 -20.22
C GLY A 257 -34.57 5.46 -20.10
N THR A 258 -34.08 6.68 -19.86
CA THR A 258 -32.67 7.00 -19.65
C THR A 258 -32.39 7.30 -18.17
N ASP A 259 -31.26 6.82 -17.66
CA ASP A 259 -30.86 7.07 -16.27
C ASP A 259 -30.11 8.41 -16.16
N VAL A 260 -30.64 9.30 -15.32
CA VAL A 260 -29.96 10.52 -14.86
C VAL A 260 -29.36 10.21 -13.49
N LYS A 261 -28.05 10.39 -13.34
CA LYS A 261 -27.31 10.05 -12.11
C LYS A 261 -26.73 11.28 -11.43
N THR A 262 -26.57 11.21 -10.12
CA THR A 262 -25.76 12.20 -9.39
C THR A 262 -24.28 12.08 -9.78
N GLY A 263 -23.49 13.10 -9.44
CA GLY A 263 -22.05 12.94 -9.36
C GLY A 263 -21.64 11.93 -8.28
N ASP A 264 -20.36 11.56 -8.31
CA ASP A 264 -19.71 10.68 -7.36
C ASP A 264 -19.63 11.35 -5.98
N LEU A 265 -20.15 10.69 -4.94
CA LEU A 265 -20.10 11.15 -3.54
C LEU A 265 -19.55 10.03 -2.66
N TRP A 266 -18.48 10.28 -1.91
CA TRP A 266 -17.88 9.32 -1.00
C TRP A 266 -18.54 9.40 0.37
N ALA A 267 -19.03 8.28 0.89
CA ALA A 267 -19.23 8.12 2.32
C ALA A 267 -18.02 7.42 2.93
N VAL A 268 -17.44 8.05 3.95
CA VAL A 268 -16.29 7.57 4.70
C VAL A 268 -16.77 7.28 6.12
N VAL A 269 -16.65 6.01 6.54
CA VAL A 269 -17.14 5.54 7.84
C VAL A 269 -15.96 5.30 8.77
N ASP A 270 -15.90 6.09 9.83
CA ASP A 270 -14.92 5.97 10.92
C ASP A 270 -15.55 5.30 12.15
N ASP A 271 -14.76 4.62 13.00
CA ASP A 271 -15.23 4.08 14.29
C ASP A 271 -14.26 4.50 15.42
N PRO A 272 -14.66 5.41 16.33
CA PRO A 272 -13.79 5.88 17.41
C PRO A 272 -13.45 4.78 18.42
N ASP A 273 -14.21 3.68 18.43
CA ASP A 273 -14.02 2.52 19.30
C ASP A 273 -13.23 1.39 18.61
N GLU A 274 -12.81 1.56 17.36
CA GLU A 274 -12.16 0.52 16.56
C GLU A 274 -10.90 -0.08 17.23
N PHE A 275 -10.19 0.73 18.02
CA PHE A 275 -8.97 0.33 18.70
C PHE A 275 -9.19 -0.06 20.17
N ARG A 276 -10.44 -0.24 20.62
CA ARG A 276 -10.81 -0.66 21.99
C ARG A 276 -11.01 -2.18 22.13
N THR A 277 -10.28 -2.97 21.34
CA THR A 277 -10.35 -4.43 21.36
C THR A 277 -9.20 -5.07 22.14
N GLU A 278 -9.42 -6.27 22.70
CA GLU A 278 -8.38 -7.00 23.45
C GLU A 278 -7.15 -7.36 22.59
N GLU A 279 -7.32 -7.43 21.26
CA GLU A 279 -6.24 -7.65 20.31
C GLU A 279 -5.20 -6.52 20.34
N ILE A 280 -5.63 -5.27 20.52
CA ILE A 280 -4.75 -4.09 20.61
C ILE A 280 -4.02 -4.03 21.95
N VAL A 281 -4.52 -4.73 22.98
CA VAL A 281 -3.96 -4.80 24.34
C VAL A 281 -4.03 -3.48 25.09
N VAL A 282 -3.32 -2.45 24.65
CA VAL A 282 -3.36 -1.09 25.20
C VAL A 282 -3.20 -0.04 24.10
N ASN A 283 -3.73 1.16 24.34
CA ASN A 283 -3.43 2.36 23.55
C ASN A 283 -2.66 3.34 24.44
N SER A 284 -1.55 3.86 23.95
CA SER A 284 -0.63 4.68 24.74
C SER A 284 -0.38 6.04 24.08
N THR A 285 -0.33 7.10 24.88
CA THR A 285 0.00 8.46 24.42
C THR A 285 1.12 9.03 25.27
N LEU A 286 2.17 9.54 24.63
CA LEU A 286 3.27 10.21 25.30
C LEU A 286 3.04 11.73 25.29
N THR A 287 3.33 12.39 26.41
CA THR A 287 3.18 13.84 26.55
C THR A 287 4.42 14.46 27.19
N HIS A 288 4.81 15.63 26.70
CA HIS A 288 5.87 16.44 27.28
C HIS A 288 5.63 17.93 26.97
N PRO A 289 5.94 18.87 27.88
CA PRO A 289 5.63 20.29 27.66
C PRO A 289 6.37 20.96 26.49
N ARG A 290 7.52 20.42 26.08
CA ARG A 290 8.39 21.05 25.07
C ARG A 290 8.82 20.14 23.91
N MET A 291 8.60 18.83 24.04
CA MET A 291 9.06 17.86 23.05
C MET A 291 7.92 17.62 22.07
N LYS A 292 8.24 17.57 20.77
CA LYS A 292 7.28 17.16 19.76
C LYS A 292 6.92 15.68 19.94
N THR A 293 5.64 15.37 19.81
CA THR A 293 5.08 14.01 19.98
C THR A 293 4.29 13.60 18.73
N GLU A 294 4.88 13.92 17.58
CA GLU A 294 4.32 13.69 16.25
C GLU A 294 5.22 12.72 15.48
N ILE A 295 4.64 11.83 14.68
CA ILE A 295 5.41 10.92 13.84
C ILE A 295 6.26 11.72 12.86
N GLY A 296 7.53 11.32 12.74
CA GLY A 296 8.50 11.94 11.83
C GLY A 296 9.13 13.24 12.33
N GLN A 297 8.64 13.83 13.42
CA GLN A 297 9.24 15.00 14.04
C GLN A 297 10.26 14.60 15.12
N PRO A 298 11.43 15.24 15.20
CA PRO A 298 12.46 14.86 16.16
C PRO A 298 11.99 15.01 17.60
N ALA A 299 12.06 13.92 18.36
CA ALA A 299 11.78 13.88 19.79
C ALA A 299 13.03 14.30 20.58
N LEU A 300 13.27 15.62 20.64
CA LEU A 300 14.45 16.21 21.27
C LEU A 300 14.13 16.83 22.63
N LEU A 301 15.00 16.58 23.61
CA LEU A 301 15.03 17.22 24.93
C LEU A 301 16.37 17.92 25.16
N GLU A 302 16.34 19.00 25.93
CA GLU A 302 17.57 19.62 26.45
C GLU A 302 18.00 18.91 27.74
N PRO A 303 19.32 18.70 27.97
CA PRO A 303 19.77 18.07 29.20
C PRO A 303 19.30 18.81 30.46
N GLY A 304 18.67 18.08 31.38
CA GLY A 304 18.04 18.63 32.59
C GLY A 304 16.52 18.76 32.52
N ASP A 305 15.91 18.48 31.36
CA ASP A 305 14.47 18.35 31.21
C ASP A 305 13.90 17.16 31.97
N THR A 306 12.65 17.28 32.40
CA THR A 306 11.92 16.14 32.96
C THR A 306 11.65 15.09 31.90
N TYR A 307 11.62 13.82 32.30
CA TYR A 307 11.19 12.76 31.40
C TYR A 307 9.72 12.94 30.97
N PRO A 308 9.36 12.47 29.76
CA PRO A 308 7.98 12.50 29.30
C PRO A 308 7.07 11.60 30.15
N GLY A 309 5.79 11.97 30.24
CA GLY A 309 4.75 11.15 30.85
C GLY A 309 4.03 10.31 29.80
N VAL A 310 3.56 9.12 30.19
CA VAL A 310 2.78 8.23 29.31
C VAL A 310 1.42 7.96 29.93
N THR A 311 0.36 8.17 29.16
CA THR A 311 -0.99 7.71 29.51
C THR A 311 -1.29 6.43 28.74
N VAL A 312 -1.68 5.37 29.44
CA VAL A 312 -1.98 4.06 28.86
C VAL A 312 -3.44 3.72 29.13
N SER A 313 -4.24 3.59 28.08
CA SER A 313 -5.62 3.09 28.14
C SER A 313 -5.64 1.60 27.86
N SER A 314 -6.14 0.80 28.81
CA SER A 314 -6.08 -0.65 28.71
C SER A 314 -7.33 -1.26 28.10
N ASN A 315 -7.15 -2.21 27.17
CA ASN A 315 -8.22 -3.04 26.66
C ASN A 315 -8.28 -4.41 27.35
N VAL A 316 -7.36 -4.69 28.28
CA VAL A 316 -7.20 -5.98 28.96
C VAL A 316 -7.03 -5.84 30.47
N TYR A 317 -7.22 -6.94 31.19
CA TYR A 317 -6.75 -7.07 32.57
C TYR A 317 -5.31 -7.57 32.59
N GLY A 318 -4.49 -7.02 33.48
CA GLY A 318 -3.08 -7.42 33.58
C GLY A 318 -2.26 -6.50 34.46
N THR A 319 -0.97 -6.41 34.17
CA THR A 319 -0.08 -5.43 34.81
C THR A 319 0.87 -4.80 33.79
N ILE A 320 1.24 -3.54 34.04
CA ILE A 320 2.25 -2.82 33.26
C ILE A 320 3.43 -2.47 34.14
N SER A 321 4.64 -2.62 33.61
CA SER A 321 5.88 -2.13 34.21
C SER A 321 6.72 -1.45 33.12
N GLY A 322 7.79 -0.74 33.50
CA GLY A 322 8.63 -0.07 32.52
C GLY A 322 10.08 0.07 32.93
N THR A 323 10.96 0.24 31.96
CA THR A 323 12.39 0.53 32.17
C THR A 323 12.79 1.66 31.24
N LEU A 324 13.49 2.65 31.78
CA LEU A 324 14.13 3.70 30.99
C LEU A 324 15.58 3.30 30.73
N LEU A 325 15.93 3.14 29.47
CA LEU A 325 17.26 2.80 28.99
C LEU A 325 17.94 4.03 28.39
N LEU A 326 19.26 4.14 28.55
CA LEU A 326 20.12 5.08 27.84
C LEU A 326 21.07 4.30 26.92
N ASP A 327 21.10 4.69 25.65
CA ASP A 327 21.93 4.13 24.58
C ASP A 327 21.83 2.59 24.51
N GLY A 328 20.65 2.05 24.82
CA GLY A 328 20.33 0.61 24.76
C GLY A 328 20.88 -0.27 25.88
N GLU A 329 21.77 0.25 26.74
CA GLU A 329 22.56 -0.62 27.65
C GLU A 329 22.37 -0.33 29.14
N THR A 330 22.09 0.92 29.54
CA THR A 330 22.04 1.28 30.97
C THR A 330 20.63 1.64 31.42
N ALA A 331 20.05 0.84 32.32
CA ALA A 331 18.82 1.21 33.02
C ALA A 331 19.05 2.44 33.91
N LYS A 332 18.28 3.51 33.65
CA LYS A 332 18.30 4.77 34.41
C LYS A 332 17.22 4.84 35.48
N ALA A 333 16.06 4.26 35.18
CA ALA A 333 14.91 4.25 36.07
C ALA A 333 14.02 3.05 35.73
N ALA A 334 13.23 2.61 36.69
CA ALA A 334 12.18 1.63 36.49
C ALA A 334 10.84 2.25 36.87
N ILE A 335 9.80 1.91 36.12
CA ILE A 335 8.40 2.19 36.47
C ILE A 335 7.88 0.95 37.20
N PRO A 336 7.41 1.09 38.45
CA PRO A 336 6.92 -0.04 39.23
C PRO A 336 5.72 -0.69 38.56
N GLN A 337 5.57 -1.99 38.82
CA GLN A 337 4.44 -2.76 38.31
C GLN A 337 3.12 -2.16 38.82
N THR A 338 2.23 -1.83 37.89
CA THR A 338 0.94 -1.19 38.13
C THR A 338 -0.17 -2.07 37.54
N PRO A 339 -1.29 -2.31 38.25
CA PRO A 339 -2.43 -3.04 37.69
C PRO A 339 -3.04 -2.34 36.47
N LEU A 340 -3.46 -3.13 35.49
CA LEU A 340 -4.28 -2.69 34.37
C LEU A 340 -5.69 -3.25 34.52
N VAL A 341 -6.67 -2.37 34.41
CA VAL A 341 -8.10 -2.71 34.38
C VAL A 341 -8.64 -2.38 32.99
N LYS A 342 -9.39 -3.31 32.41
CA LYS A 342 -9.99 -3.14 31.08
C LYS A 342 -10.93 -1.93 31.08
N GLY A 343 -10.75 -1.03 30.11
CA GLY A 343 -11.52 0.21 29.94
C GLY A 343 -10.99 1.41 30.72
N GLU A 344 -9.99 1.23 31.59
CA GLU A 344 -9.40 2.32 32.38
C GLU A 344 -8.08 2.82 31.80
N SER A 345 -7.71 4.04 32.18
CA SER A 345 -6.42 4.63 31.83
C SER A 345 -5.53 4.78 33.07
N VAL A 346 -4.25 4.48 32.92
CA VAL A 346 -3.21 4.68 33.93
C VAL A 346 -2.20 5.71 33.42
N LYS A 347 -1.82 6.65 34.29
CA LYS A 347 -0.73 7.61 34.00
C LYS A 347 0.57 7.10 34.60
N LEU A 348 1.56 6.87 33.73
CA LEU A 348 2.90 6.46 34.08
C LEU A 348 3.83 7.68 34.05
N THR A 349 4.61 7.86 35.11
CA THR A 349 5.63 8.90 35.21
C THR A 349 6.98 8.27 35.54
N VAL A 350 8.02 8.73 34.85
CA VAL A 350 9.40 8.33 35.16
C VAL A 350 10.00 9.40 36.07
N PRO A 351 10.42 9.08 37.30
CA PRO A 351 11.04 10.06 38.18
C PRO A 351 12.41 10.48 37.63
N GLY A 352 12.75 11.76 37.80
CA GLY A 352 14.06 12.29 37.42
C GLY A 352 14.05 13.17 36.16
N LYS A 353 15.24 13.33 35.59
CA LYS A 353 15.53 14.26 34.49
C LYS A 353 16.51 13.65 33.49
N ALA A 354 16.42 14.05 32.23
CA ALA A 354 17.32 13.66 31.16
C ALA A 354 18.66 14.39 31.27
N ASP A 355 19.45 14.13 32.31
CA ASP A 355 20.68 14.88 32.59
C ASP A 355 21.88 14.48 31.71
N LYS A 356 21.82 13.29 31.10
CA LYS A 356 22.89 12.76 30.23
C LYS A 356 22.48 12.85 28.77
N GLN A 357 23.42 13.27 27.91
CA GLN A 357 23.22 13.23 26.47
C GLN A 357 23.16 11.78 25.97
N GLY A 358 22.34 11.54 24.97
CA GLY A 358 22.18 10.22 24.33
C GLY A 358 20.75 9.91 23.96
N GLN A 359 20.53 8.71 23.42
CA GLN A 359 19.21 8.22 23.05
C GLN A 359 18.58 7.48 24.23
N TYR A 360 17.36 7.87 24.59
CA TYR A 360 16.59 7.23 25.62
C TYR A 360 15.48 6.38 25.01
N GLU A 361 15.26 5.21 25.61
CA GLU A 361 14.14 4.33 25.30
C GLU A 361 13.37 4.07 26.60
N LEU A 362 12.11 4.48 26.66
CA LEU A 362 11.17 4.04 27.68
C LEU A 362 10.46 2.79 27.17
N ARG A 363 10.89 1.63 27.65
CA ARG A 363 10.32 0.32 27.32
C ARG A 363 9.27 -0.07 28.34
N LEU A 364 8.06 -0.33 27.89
CA LEU A 364 6.94 -0.81 28.71
C LEU A 364 6.73 -2.30 28.45
N LYS A 365 6.45 -3.06 29.52
CA LYS A 365 6.11 -4.48 29.48
C LYS A 365 4.72 -4.68 30.07
N ILE A 366 3.83 -5.27 29.28
CA ILE A 366 2.45 -5.59 29.64
C ILE A 366 2.35 -7.11 29.80
N GLU A 367 1.88 -7.56 30.96
CA GLU A 367 1.72 -8.97 31.30
C GLU A 367 0.25 -9.31 31.53
N GLN A 368 -0.20 -10.40 30.91
CA GLN A 368 -1.56 -10.94 31.02
C GLN A 368 -1.45 -12.40 31.47
N ALA A 369 -2.40 -12.86 32.29
CA ALA A 369 -2.41 -14.24 32.76
C ALA A 369 -2.48 -15.22 31.58
N GLY A 370 -1.53 -16.17 31.52
CA GLY A 370 -1.51 -17.22 30.50
C GLY A 370 -1.14 -16.78 29.08
N LYS A 371 -0.70 -15.53 28.87
CA LYS A 371 -0.25 -15.02 27.56
C LYS A 371 1.20 -14.55 27.62
N ALA A 372 1.87 -14.55 26.47
CA ALA A 372 3.20 -13.95 26.34
C ALA A 372 3.16 -12.44 26.65
N PRO A 373 4.23 -11.87 27.25
CA PRO A 373 4.32 -10.43 27.45
C PRO A 373 4.24 -9.65 26.15
N VAL A 374 3.66 -8.46 26.23
CA VAL A 374 3.54 -7.51 25.12
C VAL A 374 4.37 -6.28 25.46
N TYR A 375 4.99 -5.68 24.45
CA TYR A 375 5.91 -4.57 24.66
C TYR A 375 5.45 -3.33 23.91
N ASP A 376 5.60 -2.16 24.52
CA ASP A 376 5.44 -0.86 23.87
C ASP A 376 6.66 -0.01 24.19
N SER A 377 7.05 0.89 23.30
CA SER A 377 8.27 1.68 23.49
C SER A 377 8.13 3.09 22.99
N PHE A 378 8.78 4.00 23.71
CA PHE A 378 8.86 5.41 23.37
C PHE A 378 10.31 5.86 23.41
N TYR A 379 10.65 6.78 22.52
CA TYR A 379 12.03 7.21 22.31
C TYR A 379 12.13 8.72 22.41
N PHE A 380 13.28 9.20 22.88
CA PHE A 380 13.63 10.61 22.82
C PHE A 380 15.13 10.76 22.92
N THR A 381 15.66 11.84 22.37
CA THR A 381 17.10 12.14 22.40
C THR A 381 17.32 13.33 23.32
N ALA A 382 18.20 13.21 24.31
CA ALA A 382 18.66 14.37 25.05
C ALA A 382 19.94 14.88 24.37
N TRP A 383 19.88 16.04 23.76
CA TRP A 383 21.02 16.65 23.09
C TRP A 383 20.95 18.16 23.19
N LYS A 384 22.10 18.82 23.33
CA LYS A 384 22.13 20.28 23.30
C LYS A 384 22.17 20.68 21.84
N GLU A 385 21.23 21.51 21.38
CA GLU A 385 21.17 21.91 19.97
C GLU A 385 22.50 22.51 19.48
N LYS A 386 23.15 23.32 20.34
CA LYS A 386 24.47 23.92 20.07
C LYS A 386 25.62 22.92 19.88
N ASP A 387 25.44 21.67 20.29
CA ASP A 387 26.46 20.62 20.15
C ASP A 387 26.34 19.88 18.81
N ILE A 388 25.30 20.15 18.01
CA ILE A 388 25.20 19.69 16.63
C ILE A 388 26.22 20.47 15.79
N PRO A 389 27.12 19.80 15.04
CA PRO A 389 28.11 20.50 14.24
C PRO A 389 27.44 21.44 13.23
N LYS A 390 28.06 22.61 12.99
CA LYS A 390 27.54 23.59 12.03
C LYS A 390 27.39 22.96 10.64
N ASN A 391 26.38 23.41 9.90
CA ASN A 391 26.02 22.93 8.56
C ASN A 391 25.63 21.45 8.49
N GLN A 392 25.23 20.81 9.60
CA GLN A 392 24.69 19.45 9.60
C GLN A 392 23.17 19.46 9.76
N SER A 393 22.53 18.35 9.42
CA SER A 393 21.11 18.16 9.71
C SER A 393 20.88 18.00 11.22
N GLY A 394 19.71 18.41 11.69
CA GLY A 394 19.29 18.22 13.09
C GLY A 394 18.96 16.77 13.45
N ILE A 395 18.73 15.90 12.46
CA ILE A 395 18.22 14.53 12.69
C ILE A 395 19.18 13.41 12.31
N ALA A 396 20.25 13.72 11.58
CA ALA A 396 21.38 12.82 11.33
C ALA A 396 22.65 13.63 11.15
N PHE A 397 23.63 13.44 12.04
CA PHE A 397 24.88 14.21 12.01
C PHE A 397 26.04 13.42 12.63
N PRO A 398 27.30 13.69 12.24
CA PRO A 398 28.46 13.09 12.89
C PRO A 398 28.55 13.53 14.35
N GLY A 399 28.62 12.56 15.27
CA GLY A 399 28.90 12.78 16.68
C GLY A 399 30.39 13.01 16.94
N LYS A 400 30.75 13.20 18.23
CA LYS A 400 32.15 13.46 18.66
C LYS A 400 33.14 12.35 18.29
N LYS A 401 32.65 11.13 18.02
CA LYS A 401 33.45 9.96 17.62
C LYS A 401 33.44 9.70 16.11
N GLY A 402 32.95 10.64 15.30
CA GLY A 402 32.84 10.52 13.85
C GLY A 402 31.62 9.72 13.36
N LYS A 403 31.08 8.81 14.17
CA LYS A 403 29.86 8.05 13.84
C LYS A 403 28.60 8.91 13.85
N LEU A 404 27.61 8.54 13.05
CA LEU A 404 26.32 9.20 12.99
C LEU A 404 25.55 9.06 14.31
N VAL A 405 25.02 10.20 14.75
CA VAL A 405 23.96 10.31 15.75
C VAL A 405 22.66 10.51 14.99
N TYR A 406 21.65 9.72 15.35
CA TYR A 406 20.30 9.84 14.81
C TYR A 406 19.38 10.47 15.84
N VAL A 407 18.48 11.36 15.42
CA VAL A 407 17.38 11.85 16.27
C VAL A 407 16.08 11.36 15.65
N GLY A 408 15.50 10.33 16.29
CA GLY A 408 14.21 9.78 15.87
C GLY A 408 13.03 10.56 16.43
N ASP A 409 11.84 10.17 16.00
CA ASP A 409 10.59 10.62 16.60
C ASP A 409 10.28 9.91 17.92
N PHE A 410 9.16 10.27 18.54
CA PHE A 410 8.79 9.76 19.87
C PHE A 410 8.44 8.25 19.87
N ARG A 411 8.20 7.66 18.70
CA ARG A 411 7.98 6.22 18.49
C ARG A 411 9.24 5.52 17.99
N GLY A 412 10.35 6.23 17.84
CA GLY A 412 11.65 5.69 17.46
C GLY A 412 11.85 5.58 15.95
N ASN A 413 10.93 6.09 15.12
CA ASN A 413 11.20 6.13 13.68
C ASN A 413 12.33 7.10 13.41
N ARG A 414 13.24 6.71 12.52
CA ARG A 414 14.42 7.49 12.20
C ARG A 414 14.84 7.24 10.75
N ILE A 415 15.72 8.11 10.25
CA ILE A 415 16.45 7.86 9.02
C ILE A 415 17.05 6.45 9.07
N LEU A 416 16.72 5.64 8.06
CA LEU A 416 17.15 4.24 7.97
C LEU A 416 18.67 4.14 7.80
N ASP A 417 19.26 3.05 8.25
CA ASP A 417 20.60 2.64 7.83
C ASP A 417 20.53 1.92 6.48
N PHE A 418 21.02 2.58 5.43
CA PHE A 418 20.99 2.10 4.05
C PHE A 418 22.22 1.27 3.68
N SER A 419 23.21 1.17 4.56
CA SER A 419 24.54 0.62 4.23
C SER A 419 24.53 -0.87 3.85
N ASN A 420 23.45 -1.60 4.12
CA ASN A 420 23.25 -3.00 3.73
C ASN A 420 22.87 -3.18 2.24
N ALA A 421 22.67 -2.10 1.49
CA ALA A 421 22.34 -2.15 0.07
C ALA A 421 23.57 -2.37 -0.81
N GLY A 422 23.42 -3.20 -1.86
CA GLY A 422 24.45 -3.53 -2.85
C GLY A 422 25.05 -4.93 -2.66
N TYR A 423 25.89 -5.33 -3.62
CA TYR A 423 26.58 -6.61 -3.70
C TYR A 423 27.21 -7.02 -2.36
N GLY A 424 26.97 -8.27 -1.94
CA GLY A 424 27.49 -8.82 -0.69
C GLY A 424 26.97 -8.14 0.58
N GLY A 425 25.87 -7.37 0.48
CA GLY A 425 25.35 -6.58 1.59
C GLY A 425 26.00 -5.21 1.75
N GLY A 426 26.55 -4.65 0.66
CA GLY A 426 27.14 -3.30 0.60
C GLY A 426 28.60 -3.25 1.08
N GLY A 427 29.40 -2.40 0.43
CA GLY A 427 30.82 -2.19 0.78
C GLY A 427 31.80 -3.28 0.35
N VAL A 428 31.35 -4.22 -0.48
CA VAL A 428 32.17 -5.30 -1.03
C VAL A 428 32.63 -4.92 -2.44
N LYS A 429 33.93 -5.06 -2.73
CA LYS A 429 34.48 -4.81 -4.06
C LYS A 429 33.90 -5.84 -5.04
N LEU A 430 33.42 -5.38 -6.19
CA LEU A 430 32.97 -6.29 -7.25
C LEU A 430 34.16 -7.16 -7.75
N PRO A 431 33.98 -8.48 -7.89
CA PRO A 431 35.09 -9.38 -8.16
C PRO A 431 35.48 -9.39 -9.64
N ASP A 432 36.80 -9.50 -9.89
CA ASP A 432 37.34 -9.73 -11.22
C ASP A 432 37.45 -11.23 -11.49
N VAL A 433 36.40 -11.79 -12.08
CA VAL A 433 36.28 -13.24 -12.31
C VAL A 433 37.15 -13.69 -13.48
N LYS A 434 37.83 -14.82 -13.34
CA LYS A 434 38.67 -15.41 -14.39
C LYS A 434 37.84 -15.77 -15.63
N THR A 435 38.36 -15.43 -16.81
CA THR A 435 37.78 -15.84 -18.10
C THR A 435 38.03 -17.33 -18.35
N GLU A 436 36.96 -18.08 -18.64
CA GLU A 436 37.04 -19.50 -18.99
C GLU A 436 36.65 -19.76 -20.46
N VAL A 437 35.78 -18.91 -21.03
CA VAL A 437 35.41 -18.97 -22.45
C VAL A 437 35.61 -17.60 -23.07
N THR A 438 36.24 -17.55 -24.24
CA THR A 438 36.40 -16.33 -25.03
C THR A 438 35.73 -16.51 -26.39
N LEU A 439 34.88 -15.56 -26.77
CA LEU A 439 34.17 -15.55 -28.04
C LEU A 439 34.57 -14.30 -28.83
N ALA A 440 34.82 -14.48 -30.13
CA ALA A 440 34.91 -13.38 -31.09
C ALA A 440 33.57 -13.20 -31.81
N PRO A 441 33.22 -11.98 -32.26
CA PRO A 441 31.98 -11.72 -32.97
C PRO A 441 31.83 -12.63 -34.19
N GLY A 442 30.62 -13.10 -34.45
CA GLY A 442 30.29 -13.95 -35.58
C GLY A 442 29.69 -13.18 -36.75
N ASP A 443 29.44 -13.90 -37.83
CA ASP A 443 28.59 -13.41 -38.90
C ASP A 443 27.11 -13.69 -38.54
N GLY A 444 26.27 -12.66 -38.56
CA GLY A 444 24.83 -12.76 -38.27
C GLY A 444 24.50 -12.97 -36.79
N ASP A 445 23.37 -13.63 -36.51
CA ASP A 445 22.84 -13.81 -35.15
C ASP A 445 23.72 -14.70 -34.25
N ASP A 446 24.33 -14.07 -33.25
CA ASP A 446 25.20 -14.65 -32.24
C ASP A 446 24.44 -15.21 -31.03
N THR A 447 23.11 -15.10 -30.96
CA THR A 447 22.31 -15.56 -29.81
C THR A 447 22.68 -16.97 -29.36
N ALA A 448 22.66 -17.94 -30.28
CA ALA A 448 22.96 -19.34 -29.96
C ALA A 448 24.42 -19.57 -29.58
N ARG A 449 25.36 -18.81 -30.17
CA ARG A 449 26.80 -18.92 -29.88
C ARG A 449 27.13 -18.40 -28.49
N ILE A 450 26.58 -17.24 -28.12
CA ILE A 450 26.76 -16.66 -26.79
C ILE A 450 26.07 -17.55 -25.75
N GLN A 451 24.85 -18.04 -26.01
CA GLN A 451 24.16 -18.95 -25.10
C GLN A 451 24.96 -20.24 -24.89
N ALA A 452 25.53 -20.84 -25.94
CA ALA A 452 26.36 -22.04 -25.81
C ALA A 452 27.62 -21.78 -24.95
N ALA A 453 28.23 -20.60 -25.04
CA ALA A 453 29.35 -20.22 -24.19
C ALA A 453 28.94 -20.07 -22.71
N ILE A 454 27.78 -19.47 -22.45
CA ILE A 454 27.19 -19.39 -21.10
C ILE A 454 26.91 -20.79 -20.55
N ASP A 455 26.27 -21.65 -21.35
CA ASP A 455 25.94 -23.03 -20.98
C ASP A 455 27.19 -23.87 -20.70
N GLN A 456 28.27 -23.65 -21.46
CA GLN A 456 29.56 -24.28 -21.21
C GLN A 456 30.13 -23.89 -19.84
N VAL A 457 30.13 -22.60 -19.50
CA VAL A 457 30.58 -22.14 -18.17
C VAL A 457 29.64 -22.66 -17.07
N ALA A 458 28.34 -22.76 -17.34
CA ALA A 458 27.36 -23.29 -16.40
C ALA A 458 27.63 -24.76 -16.00
N GLN A 459 28.26 -25.54 -16.87
CA GLN A 459 28.66 -26.92 -16.61
C GLN A 459 29.95 -27.04 -15.78
N MET A 460 30.75 -25.98 -15.66
CA MET A 460 31.98 -25.99 -14.87
C MET A 460 31.67 -25.99 -13.37
N PRO A 461 32.45 -26.67 -12.52
CA PRO A 461 32.25 -26.63 -11.07
C PRO A 461 32.46 -25.21 -10.54
N ALA A 462 31.62 -24.79 -9.59
CA ALA A 462 31.85 -23.53 -8.88
C ALA A 462 33.08 -23.64 -7.97
N GLY A 463 33.92 -22.62 -8.00
CA GLY A 463 35.06 -22.44 -7.10
C GLY A 463 34.62 -22.15 -5.66
N LYS A 464 35.60 -22.03 -4.76
CA LYS A 464 35.35 -21.72 -3.34
C LYS A 464 34.76 -20.31 -3.12
N ASP A 465 34.98 -19.43 -4.07
CA ASP A 465 34.43 -18.07 -4.15
C ASP A 465 33.01 -18.04 -4.75
N GLY A 466 32.49 -19.19 -5.19
CA GLY A 466 31.18 -19.33 -5.81
C GLY A 466 31.17 -19.09 -7.32
N PHE A 467 32.31 -18.80 -7.94
CA PHE A 467 32.40 -18.53 -9.38
C PHE A 467 32.74 -19.78 -10.20
N ARG A 468 32.05 -19.94 -11.33
CA ARG A 468 32.38 -20.92 -12.38
C ARG A 468 33.34 -20.33 -13.40
N GLY A 469 33.18 -19.04 -13.70
CA GLY A 469 34.03 -18.32 -14.64
C GLY A 469 33.30 -17.20 -15.38
N ALA A 470 34.06 -16.47 -16.18
CA ALA A 470 33.53 -15.46 -17.10
C ALA A 470 33.52 -15.95 -18.54
N VAL A 471 32.46 -15.58 -19.27
CA VAL A 471 32.40 -15.59 -20.73
C VAL A 471 32.86 -14.20 -21.20
N LEU A 472 34.02 -14.14 -21.85
CA LEU A 472 34.54 -12.91 -22.45
C LEU A 472 34.10 -12.82 -23.91
N LEU A 473 33.32 -11.81 -24.22
CA LEU A 473 33.05 -11.35 -25.57
C LEU A 473 34.14 -10.36 -25.95
N LYS A 474 34.95 -10.69 -26.96
CA LYS A 474 35.95 -9.77 -27.53
C LYS A 474 35.25 -8.58 -28.16
N LYS A 475 35.93 -7.43 -28.20
CA LYS A 475 35.42 -6.21 -28.87
C LYS A 475 34.91 -6.50 -30.30
N GLY A 476 33.83 -5.82 -30.67
CA GLY A 476 33.09 -6.05 -31.92
C GLY A 476 31.58 -6.10 -31.72
N LYS A 477 30.83 -6.20 -32.83
CA LYS A 477 29.37 -6.26 -32.87
C LYS A 477 28.92 -7.73 -32.80
N TYR A 478 28.02 -8.03 -31.87
CA TYR A 478 27.30 -9.30 -31.77
C TYR A 478 25.83 -9.03 -32.02
N GLU A 479 25.26 -9.60 -33.08
CA GLU A 479 23.82 -9.48 -33.34
C GLU A 479 23.09 -10.48 -32.47
N VAL A 480 22.04 -10.05 -31.76
CA VAL A 480 21.28 -10.92 -30.85
C VAL A 480 19.81 -10.79 -31.18
N ALA A 481 19.27 -11.72 -31.98
CA ALA A 481 17.86 -11.75 -32.34
C ALA A 481 16.96 -12.36 -31.24
N GLY A 482 17.52 -13.14 -30.32
CA GLY A 482 16.80 -13.79 -29.22
C GLY A 482 17.07 -13.17 -27.84
N THR A 483 16.95 -14.00 -26.81
CA THR A 483 17.21 -13.66 -25.40
C THR A 483 18.28 -14.60 -24.86
N LEU A 484 19.31 -14.03 -24.24
CA LEU A 484 20.34 -14.77 -23.51
C LEU A 484 19.86 -15.04 -22.08
N THR A 485 20.11 -16.24 -21.59
CA THR A 485 19.66 -16.67 -20.26
C THR A 485 20.82 -17.17 -19.42
N ILE A 486 20.89 -16.71 -18.16
CA ILE A 486 21.83 -17.20 -17.16
C ILE A 486 21.02 -17.83 -16.02
N THR A 487 20.98 -19.16 -15.97
CA THR A 487 20.18 -19.91 -14.99
C THR A 487 21.00 -20.63 -13.92
N ALA A 488 22.33 -20.58 -14.02
CA ALA A 488 23.27 -21.06 -13.02
C ALA A 488 24.05 -19.89 -12.40
N GLY A 489 24.27 -19.94 -11.09
CA GLY A 489 25.11 -18.96 -10.38
C GLY A 489 26.60 -19.12 -10.69
N GLY A 490 27.37 -18.08 -10.38
CA GLY A 490 28.82 -18.04 -10.56
C GLY A 490 29.30 -17.64 -11.95
N ILE A 491 28.45 -17.04 -12.78
CA ILE A 491 28.75 -16.76 -14.20
C ILE A 491 28.83 -15.24 -14.41
N VAL A 492 29.86 -14.79 -15.12
CA VAL A 492 29.97 -13.39 -15.56
C VAL A 492 29.95 -13.31 -17.07
N LEU A 493 29.10 -12.47 -17.65
CA LEU A 493 29.17 -12.10 -19.06
C LEU A 493 29.93 -10.77 -19.19
N ARG A 494 31.10 -10.80 -19.82
CA ARG A 494 32.03 -9.67 -19.87
C ARG A 494 32.32 -9.28 -21.32
N GLY A 495 32.36 -7.98 -21.60
CA GLY A 495 32.90 -7.42 -22.83
C GLY A 495 34.28 -6.76 -22.63
N GLU A 496 34.82 -6.20 -23.70
CA GLU A 496 36.06 -5.42 -23.74
C GLU A 496 35.81 -3.91 -23.91
N GLY A 497 34.94 -3.35 -23.07
CA GLY A 497 34.64 -1.92 -23.01
C GLY A 497 33.27 -1.55 -23.57
N ASP A 498 32.73 -0.44 -23.11
CA ASP A 498 31.38 0.08 -23.39
C ASP A 498 31.35 1.29 -24.34
N GLY A 499 32.52 1.74 -24.81
CA GLY A 499 32.64 2.76 -25.85
C GLY A 499 32.43 2.21 -27.27
N GLU A 500 32.49 3.08 -28.28
CA GLU A 500 32.23 2.74 -29.69
C GLU A 500 33.13 1.62 -30.25
N ASN A 501 34.37 1.53 -29.76
CA ASN A 501 35.34 0.51 -30.18
C ASN A 501 35.34 -0.74 -29.27
N GLY A 502 34.38 -0.81 -28.34
CA GLY A 502 34.25 -1.87 -27.34
C GLY A 502 33.46 -3.08 -27.84
N THR A 503 32.81 -3.77 -26.92
CA THR A 503 31.89 -4.88 -27.21
C THR A 503 30.48 -4.34 -27.34
N LEU A 504 29.82 -4.58 -28.47
CA LEU A 504 28.44 -4.18 -28.71
C LEU A 504 27.54 -5.43 -28.78
N ILE A 505 26.56 -5.51 -27.87
CA ILE A 505 25.37 -6.36 -28.04
C ILE A 505 24.35 -5.56 -28.84
N TYR A 506 24.07 -5.99 -30.07
CA TYR A 506 23.11 -5.34 -30.96
C TYR A 506 21.83 -6.17 -31.04
N GLY A 507 20.76 -5.73 -30.37
CA GLY A 507 19.47 -6.41 -30.37
C GLY A 507 18.75 -6.24 -31.71
N THR A 508 18.67 -7.29 -32.53
CA THR A 508 18.04 -7.24 -33.86
C THR A 508 16.57 -7.68 -33.84
N GLY A 509 15.84 -7.39 -34.92
CA GLY A 509 14.49 -7.88 -35.15
C GLY A 509 13.36 -7.07 -34.49
N ASP A 510 12.14 -7.34 -34.93
CA ASP A 510 10.95 -6.50 -34.75
C ASP A 510 10.05 -6.89 -33.55
N LYS A 511 10.65 -7.51 -32.52
CA LYS A 511 9.91 -8.07 -31.38
C LYS A 511 10.41 -7.53 -30.05
N ALA A 512 9.45 -7.01 -29.28
CA ALA A 512 9.59 -6.71 -27.86
C ALA A 512 10.05 -7.94 -27.08
N ARG A 513 11.22 -7.82 -26.43
CA ARG A 513 11.83 -8.86 -25.58
C ARG A 513 12.92 -8.27 -24.69
N ASN A 514 13.35 -9.04 -23.68
CA ASN A 514 14.56 -8.75 -22.91
C ASN A 514 15.78 -9.37 -23.60
N LEU A 515 16.94 -8.70 -23.58
CA LEU A 515 18.17 -9.24 -24.18
C LEU A 515 18.89 -10.23 -23.27
N ILE A 516 18.95 -9.96 -21.96
CA ILE A 516 19.58 -10.83 -20.96
C ILE A 516 18.63 -11.03 -19.78
N GLU A 517 18.26 -12.29 -19.52
CA GLU A 517 17.50 -12.70 -18.34
C GLU A 517 18.35 -13.56 -17.40
N ILE A 518 18.39 -13.16 -16.13
CA ILE A 518 19.22 -13.79 -15.11
C ILE A 518 18.34 -14.33 -13.99
N GLY A 519 18.48 -15.63 -13.73
CA GLY A 519 17.67 -16.35 -12.75
C GLY A 519 16.24 -16.61 -13.24
N LYS A 520 15.57 -17.55 -12.58
CA LYS A 520 14.17 -17.87 -12.86
C LYS A 520 13.25 -16.87 -12.16
N ASN A 521 12.09 -16.59 -12.74
CA ASN A 521 11.05 -15.79 -12.07
C ASN A 521 10.26 -16.65 -11.06
N ILE A 522 10.94 -17.06 -9.98
CA ILE A 522 10.37 -17.90 -8.91
C ILE A 522 10.59 -17.21 -7.57
N GLY A 523 9.54 -17.14 -6.75
CA GLY A 523 9.57 -16.52 -5.43
C GLY A 523 10.20 -17.39 -4.34
N LEU A 524 10.43 -16.77 -3.18
CA LEU A 524 10.78 -17.47 -1.95
C LEU A 524 9.66 -18.44 -1.53
N THR A 525 10.03 -19.57 -0.93
CA THR A 525 9.05 -20.47 -0.30
C THR A 525 9.13 -20.33 1.22
N LEU A 526 8.09 -19.72 1.81
CA LEU A 526 7.97 -19.58 3.27
C LEU A 526 7.70 -20.94 3.92
N ASP A 527 8.23 -21.15 5.12
CA ASP A 527 7.87 -22.26 5.99
C ASP A 527 6.78 -21.80 6.99
N PRO A 528 5.50 -22.14 6.80
CA PRO A 528 4.43 -21.72 7.70
C PRO A 528 4.55 -22.30 9.10
N ALA A 529 5.21 -23.46 9.27
CA ALA A 529 5.39 -24.09 10.57
C ALA A 529 6.38 -23.33 11.45
N SER A 530 7.27 -22.55 10.83
CA SER A 530 8.21 -21.68 11.55
C SER A 530 7.58 -20.39 12.08
N LYS A 531 6.34 -20.05 11.68
CA LYS A 531 5.71 -18.76 11.98
C LYS A 531 5.80 -18.42 13.48
N LYS A 532 6.26 -17.19 13.76
CA LYS A 532 6.11 -16.54 15.07
C LYS A 532 5.51 -15.15 14.94
N ASP A 533 4.70 -14.76 15.92
CA ASP A 533 4.06 -13.45 15.94
C ASP A 533 4.95 -12.44 16.69
N ILE A 534 5.06 -11.22 16.16
CA ILE A 534 5.80 -10.14 16.80
C ILE A 534 4.97 -9.60 17.98
N THR A 535 5.57 -9.60 19.16
CA THR A 535 4.88 -9.25 20.41
C THR A 535 4.89 -7.75 20.72
N ASP A 536 5.68 -6.96 20.01
CA ASP A 536 5.68 -5.49 20.14
C ASP A 536 4.38 -4.89 19.59
N LEU A 537 3.85 -3.88 20.28
CA LEU A 537 2.76 -3.04 19.76
C LEU A 537 3.24 -2.14 18.62
N TYR A 538 4.52 -1.82 18.61
CA TYR A 538 5.17 -0.96 17.63
C TYR A 538 6.65 -1.31 17.47
N VAL A 539 7.02 -1.75 16.28
CA VAL A 539 8.42 -1.84 15.84
C VAL A 539 8.71 -0.64 14.97
N PRO A 540 9.66 0.25 15.33
CA PRO A 540 9.90 1.46 14.57
C PRO A 540 10.49 1.22 13.18
N SER A 541 10.20 2.13 12.24
CA SER A 541 10.95 2.23 10.99
C SER A 541 12.43 2.55 11.31
N GLY A 542 13.35 1.71 10.83
CA GLY A 542 14.76 1.79 11.18
C GLY A 542 15.19 0.87 12.33
N ALA A 543 14.26 0.09 12.90
CA ALA A 543 14.58 -0.93 13.89
C ALA A 543 15.23 -2.16 13.24
N ARG A 544 16.10 -2.82 14.01
CA ARG A 544 16.75 -4.10 13.67
C ARG A 544 16.40 -5.21 14.65
N SER A 545 15.79 -4.87 15.78
CA SER A 545 15.45 -5.82 16.83
C SER A 545 13.97 -5.69 17.18
N PHE A 546 13.35 -6.82 17.48
CA PHE A 546 11.95 -6.92 17.91
C PHE A 546 11.77 -8.22 18.71
N HIS A 547 10.67 -8.29 19.46
CA HIS A 547 10.30 -9.44 20.27
C HIS A 547 9.33 -10.33 19.50
N VAL A 548 9.51 -11.64 19.60
CA VAL A 548 8.54 -12.64 19.14
C VAL A 548 7.97 -13.42 20.32
N ASP A 549 6.85 -14.11 20.12
CA ASP A 549 6.23 -14.94 21.15
C ASP A 549 7.12 -16.11 21.61
N ASP A 550 7.88 -16.71 20.69
CA ASP A 550 8.84 -17.78 20.97
C ASP A 550 9.95 -17.87 19.92
N ALA A 551 11.18 -17.44 20.26
CA ALA A 551 12.32 -17.50 19.35
C ALA A 551 13.13 -18.82 19.42
N SER A 552 12.71 -19.80 20.22
CA SER A 552 13.51 -21.01 20.53
C SER A 552 13.90 -21.86 19.31
N ALA A 553 13.14 -21.76 18.22
CA ALA A 553 13.40 -22.45 16.96
C ALA A 553 14.34 -21.67 16.01
N TYR A 554 14.62 -20.41 16.30
CA TYR A 554 15.48 -19.54 15.48
C TYR A 554 16.93 -19.56 15.97
N ARG A 555 17.86 -19.29 15.05
CA ARG A 555 19.30 -19.22 15.28
C ARG A 555 19.91 -18.09 14.45
N VAL A 556 21.05 -17.59 14.89
CA VAL A 556 21.90 -16.71 14.08
C VAL A 556 22.24 -17.40 12.75
N GLY A 557 22.12 -16.66 11.64
CA GLY A 557 22.31 -17.14 10.28
C GLY A 557 21.05 -17.65 9.58
N ASP A 558 19.93 -17.83 10.30
CA ASP A 558 18.66 -18.18 9.67
C ASP A 558 18.22 -17.09 8.68
N LYS A 559 17.80 -17.52 7.49
CA LYS A 559 17.13 -16.68 6.49
C LYS A 559 15.67 -16.54 6.88
N VAL A 560 15.21 -15.30 7.00
CA VAL A 560 13.86 -15.01 7.48
C VAL A 560 13.17 -13.93 6.65
N VAL A 561 11.86 -14.06 6.54
CA VAL A 561 10.98 -12.95 6.17
C VAL A 561 10.41 -12.36 7.45
N VAL A 562 10.66 -11.06 7.65
CA VAL A 562 9.92 -10.25 8.62
C VAL A 562 8.75 -9.62 7.85
N ARG A 563 7.54 -10.11 8.10
CA ARG A 563 6.33 -9.63 7.47
C ARG A 563 5.70 -8.53 8.32
N ARG A 564 5.47 -7.38 7.71
CA ARG A 564 4.50 -6.38 8.19
C ARG A 564 3.14 -6.74 7.61
N VAL A 565 2.16 -7.00 8.46
CA VAL A 565 0.76 -7.16 8.03
C VAL A 565 0.16 -5.78 7.77
N GLY A 566 -0.58 -5.65 6.67
CA GLY A 566 -1.47 -4.51 6.43
C GLY A 566 -2.91 -5.00 6.33
N ASN A 567 -3.82 -4.32 7.00
CA ASN A 567 -5.26 -4.62 7.01
C ASN A 567 -6.07 -3.47 6.40
N ASP A 568 -7.37 -3.67 6.24
CA ASP A 568 -8.25 -2.66 5.63
C ASP A 568 -8.29 -1.37 6.47
N ARG A 569 -8.18 -1.46 7.80
CA ARG A 569 -8.06 -0.29 8.69
C ARG A 569 -6.87 0.59 8.35
N TRP A 570 -5.74 -0.03 8.02
CA TRP A 570 -4.57 0.73 7.60
C TRP A 570 -4.75 1.36 6.24
N ILE A 571 -5.37 0.67 5.28
CA ILE A 571 -5.68 1.23 3.95
C ILE A 571 -6.62 2.44 4.09
N HIS A 572 -7.60 2.34 4.98
CA HIS A 572 -8.52 3.42 5.36
C HIS A 572 -7.80 4.62 5.97
N GLU A 573 -6.94 4.37 6.96
CA GLU A 573 -6.13 5.41 7.63
C GLU A 573 -5.25 6.19 6.64
N ILE A 574 -4.71 5.54 5.60
CA ILE A 574 -3.91 6.22 4.58
C ILE A 574 -4.73 6.81 3.43
N GLY A 575 -6.06 6.65 3.46
CA GLY A 575 -7.02 7.20 2.50
C GLY A 575 -7.03 6.52 1.13
N MET A 576 -6.55 5.28 1.03
CA MET A 576 -6.32 4.61 -0.25
C MET A 576 -7.47 3.69 -0.69
N ASP A 577 -8.50 3.54 0.14
CA ASP A 577 -9.81 2.95 -0.19
C ASP A 577 -10.82 4.00 -0.69
N TYR A 578 -10.48 5.31 -0.69
CA TYR A 578 -11.28 6.40 -1.28
C TYR A 578 -10.42 7.45 -2.00
N ILE A 579 -9.54 6.96 -2.88
CA ILE A 579 -8.90 7.77 -3.90
C ILE A 579 -10.00 8.37 -4.79
N TYR A 580 -10.02 9.70 -4.92
CA TYR A 580 -10.95 10.41 -5.78
C TYR A 580 -10.91 9.84 -7.19
N ASN A 581 -12.07 9.60 -7.80
CA ASN A 581 -12.14 9.23 -9.20
C ASN A 581 -11.58 10.37 -10.06
N ARG A 582 -10.97 10.05 -11.19
CA ARG A 582 -10.39 11.08 -12.07
C ARG A 582 -11.50 11.81 -12.85
N PRO A 583 -11.24 13.01 -13.39
CA PRO A 583 -12.17 13.64 -14.32
C PRO A 583 -12.49 12.71 -15.49
N GLY A 584 -13.76 12.32 -15.64
CA GLY A 584 -14.22 11.45 -16.74
C GLY A 584 -13.84 9.96 -16.63
N GLY A 585 -13.41 9.46 -15.47
CA GLY A 585 -13.08 8.04 -15.29
C GLY A 585 -12.93 7.61 -13.83
N GLY A 586 -12.63 6.34 -13.60
CA GLY A 586 -12.48 5.79 -12.23
C GLY A 586 -11.06 5.82 -11.69
N ALA A 587 -10.93 5.45 -10.42
CA ALA A 587 -9.68 5.07 -9.76
C ALA A 587 -9.83 3.69 -9.08
N THR A 588 -8.79 2.87 -9.14
CA THR A 588 -8.72 1.59 -8.42
C THR A 588 -8.39 1.86 -6.97
N GLN A 589 -9.33 1.55 -6.08
CA GLN A 589 -9.14 1.59 -4.65
C GLN A 589 -8.22 0.45 -4.20
N TRP A 590 -7.43 0.69 -3.17
CA TRP A 590 -6.50 -0.31 -2.67
C TRP A 590 -7.22 -1.31 -1.78
N THR A 591 -6.71 -2.54 -1.78
CA THR A 591 -7.05 -3.58 -0.82
C THR A 591 -5.86 -3.84 0.09
N ALA A 592 -6.11 -4.43 1.28
CA ALA A 592 -5.07 -4.81 2.21
C ALA A 592 -3.93 -5.64 1.56
N PHE A 593 -2.69 -5.36 1.96
CA PHE A 593 -1.50 -6.11 1.53
C PHE A 593 -0.41 -6.10 2.60
N ASN A 594 0.51 -7.07 2.49
CA ASN A 594 1.66 -7.22 3.37
C ASN A 594 2.94 -6.65 2.73
N LEU A 595 3.92 -6.32 3.58
CA LEU A 595 5.30 -6.07 3.15
C LEU A 595 6.23 -7.12 3.76
N ASP A 596 7.00 -7.81 2.93
CA ASP A 596 7.85 -8.95 3.33
C ASP A 596 9.34 -8.58 3.21
N PHE A 597 9.97 -8.32 4.35
CA PHE A 597 11.38 -7.94 4.44
C PHE A 597 12.27 -9.19 4.52
N ASP A 598 13.09 -9.42 3.50
CA ASP A 598 14.07 -10.53 3.44
C ASP A 598 15.32 -10.18 4.26
N ARG A 599 15.52 -10.89 5.37
CA ARG A 599 16.54 -10.61 6.37
C ARG A 599 17.29 -11.87 6.79
N ILE A 600 18.42 -11.67 7.47
CA ILE A 600 19.20 -12.70 8.14
C ILE A 600 19.25 -12.38 9.63
N ILE A 601 19.02 -13.39 10.48
CA ILE A 601 19.15 -13.23 11.93
C ILE A 601 20.63 -13.08 12.31
N THR A 602 20.96 -12.03 13.05
CA THR A 602 22.32 -11.73 13.53
C THR A 602 22.49 -11.93 15.03
N ALA A 603 21.40 -11.89 15.81
CA ALA A 603 21.40 -12.23 17.23
C ALA A 603 20.02 -12.79 17.67
N VAL A 604 20.05 -13.65 18.68
CA VAL A 604 18.87 -14.13 19.41
C VAL A 604 19.19 -14.05 20.90
N ASP A 605 18.43 -13.25 21.64
CA ASP A 605 18.54 -13.11 23.10
C ASP A 605 17.16 -13.33 23.73
N GLY A 606 16.95 -14.50 24.34
CA GLY A 606 15.63 -14.96 24.74
C GLY A 606 14.66 -14.96 23.55
N ASN A 607 13.65 -14.10 23.62
CA ASN A 607 12.64 -13.90 22.58
C ASN A 607 12.88 -12.67 21.70
N THR A 608 13.98 -11.95 21.92
CA THR A 608 14.39 -10.82 21.07
C THR A 608 15.21 -11.35 19.90
N VAL A 609 14.80 -11.00 18.68
CA VAL A 609 15.48 -11.34 17.43
C VAL A 609 16.07 -10.06 16.86
N THR A 610 17.34 -10.10 16.43
CA THR A 610 18.01 -9.02 15.69
C THR A 610 18.31 -9.45 14.26
N VAL A 611 18.09 -8.55 13.30
CA VAL A 611 18.30 -8.79 11.86
C VAL A 611 19.40 -7.91 11.24
N ASP A 612 19.93 -8.40 10.11
CA ASP A 612 21.06 -7.86 9.36
C ASP A 612 20.85 -6.48 8.71
N ALA A 613 19.61 -6.09 8.42
CA ALA A 613 19.23 -4.80 7.83
C ALA A 613 17.95 -4.25 8.48
N PRO A 614 17.76 -2.92 8.55
CA PRO A 614 16.60 -2.35 9.24
C PRO A 614 15.27 -2.69 8.53
N ILE A 615 14.19 -2.68 9.31
CA ILE A 615 12.82 -2.73 8.79
C ILE A 615 12.45 -1.33 8.31
N ALA A 616 12.08 -1.20 7.03
CA ALA A 616 11.89 0.10 6.38
C ALA A 616 10.47 0.68 6.54
N ASN A 617 9.59 0.01 7.29
CA ASN A 617 8.27 0.49 7.65
C ASN A 617 7.96 0.07 9.07
N ALA A 618 7.30 0.93 9.85
CA ALA A 618 6.85 0.54 11.17
C ALA A 618 5.90 -0.67 11.10
N ILE A 619 6.04 -1.58 12.07
CA ILE A 619 5.10 -2.69 12.29
C ILE A 619 4.26 -2.31 13.49
N GLU A 620 2.95 -2.19 13.30
CA GLU A 620 2.04 -1.76 14.34
C GLU A 620 0.96 -2.81 14.54
N ARG A 621 0.71 -3.19 15.79
CA ARG A 621 -0.30 -4.21 16.10
C ARG A 621 -1.70 -3.82 15.61
N LYS A 622 -2.05 -2.53 15.70
CA LYS A 622 -3.34 -2.02 15.19
C LYS A 622 -3.55 -2.23 13.69
N TRP A 623 -2.47 -2.35 12.91
CA TRP A 623 -2.52 -2.61 11.47
C TRP A 623 -2.40 -4.09 11.11
N GLY A 624 -2.47 -4.98 12.10
CA GLY A 624 -2.33 -6.43 11.94
C GLY A 624 -1.03 -7.00 12.51
N GLY A 625 -0.13 -6.15 13.02
CA GLY A 625 1.12 -6.56 13.62
C GLY A 625 2.13 -7.11 12.62
N GLY A 626 3.04 -7.95 13.10
CA GLY A 626 4.07 -8.54 12.27
C GLY A 626 4.33 -10.00 12.60
N GLN A 627 4.99 -10.66 11.67
CA GLN A 627 5.21 -12.10 11.69
C GLN A 627 6.63 -12.41 11.21
N LEU A 628 7.23 -13.45 11.79
CA LEU A 628 8.53 -13.95 11.39
C LEU A 628 8.37 -15.35 10.78
N TYR A 629 9.00 -15.58 9.62
CA TYR A 629 9.01 -16.87 8.93
C TYR A 629 10.44 -17.21 8.53
N LYS A 630 10.84 -18.48 8.65
CA LYS A 630 11.96 -19.02 7.86
C LYS A 630 11.50 -19.20 6.41
N TYR A 631 12.45 -19.16 5.48
CA TYR A 631 12.17 -19.44 4.07
C TYR A 631 13.30 -20.21 3.39
N SER A 632 12.98 -20.85 2.26
CA SER A 632 13.94 -21.41 1.31
C SER A 632 13.93 -20.62 -0.01
N ASP A 633 15.10 -20.56 -0.65
CA ASP A 633 15.36 -19.82 -1.89
C ASP A 633 16.12 -20.66 -2.91
N ASP A 634 15.80 -21.94 -3.04
CA ASP A 634 16.57 -22.90 -3.86
C ASP A 634 16.70 -22.49 -5.33
N ALA A 635 15.72 -21.73 -5.86
CA ALA A 635 15.75 -21.20 -7.22
C ALA A 635 16.55 -19.89 -7.38
N ARG A 636 16.97 -19.26 -6.27
CA ARG A 636 17.67 -17.98 -6.27
C ARG A 636 19.17 -18.19 -6.44
N ILE A 637 19.66 -17.96 -7.65
CA ILE A 637 21.08 -18.05 -7.97
C ILE A 637 21.87 -16.87 -7.41
N GLU A 638 23.18 -17.00 -7.35
CA GLU A 638 24.05 -15.93 -6.87
C GLU A 638 25.36 -15.83 -7.64
N GLN A 639 26.10 -14.73 -7.40
CA GLN A 639 27.41 -14.48 -8.01
C GLN A 639 27.32 -14.37 -9.53
N VAL A 640 26.51 -13.44 -10.03
CA VAL A 640 26.28 -13.23 -11.47
C VAL A 640 26.52 -11.78 -11.87
N GLY A 641 27.28 -11.58 -12.95
CA GLY A 641 27.65 -10.24 -13.42
C GLY A 641 27.44 -10.04 -14.93
N VAL A 642 27.11 -8.82 -15.33
CA VAL A 642 27.18 -8.35 -16.72
C VAL A 642 28.02 -7.08 -16.76
N GLU A 643 29.09 -7.05 -17.57
CA GLU A 643 30.04 -5.94 -17.46
C GLU A 643 30.81 -5.57 -18.74
N SER A 644 31.24 -4.31 -18.78
CA SER A 644 32.20 -3.79 -19.77
C SER A 644 31.73 -3.94 -21.22
N MET A 645 30.50 -3.51 -21.52
CA MET A 645 29.93 -3.62 -22.86
C MET A 645 28.90 -2.52 -23.15
N ARG A 646 28.66 -2.29 -24.44
CA ARG A 646 27.60 -1.45 -24.96
C ARG A 646 26.40 -2.29 -25.38
N VAL A 647 25.20 -1.76 -25.21
CA VAL A 647 23.96 -2.29 -25.81
C VAL A 647 23.31 -1.24 -26.71
N ASP A 648 22.80 -1.70 -27.85
CA ASP A 648 22.04 -0.89 -28.81
C ASP A 648 21.01 -1.81 -29.51
N THR A 649 19.99 -1.24 -30.14
CA THR A 649 18.88 -2.00 -30.74
C THR A 649 18.57 -1.55 -32.16
N GLU A 650 18.12 -2.50 -32.98
CA GLU A 650 17.47 -2.20 -34.25
C GLU A 650 16.04 -1.74 -33.97
N PHE A 651 15.61 -0.62 -34.57
CA PHE A 651 14.26 -0.08 -34.46
C PHE A 651 13.86 0.61 -35.77
N ASP A 652 12.56 0.86 -35.97
CA ASP A 652 12.06 1.61 -37.13
C ASP A 652 12.09 3.14 -36.89
N PRO A 653 13.03 3.89 -37.49
CA PRO A 653 13.14 5.33 -37.28
C PRO A 653 12.04 6.13 -37.99
N SER A 654 11.19 5.49 -38.81
CA SER A 654 10.03 6.14 -39.41
C SER A 654 8.85 6.29 -38.43
N VAL A 655 8.87 5.55 -37.31
CA VAL A 655 7.89 5.67 -36.24
C VAL A 655 8.29 6.84 -35.33
N ILE A 656 7.62 7.97 -35.53
CA ILE A 656 7.85 9.21 -34.79
C ILE A 656 6.57 9.63 -34.10
N ASP A 657 6.69 10.17 -32.89
CA ASP A 657 5.59 10.78 -32.14
C ASP A 657 6.02 12.15 -31.60
N THR A 658 5.06 12.95 -31.16
CA THR A 658 5.24 14.25 -30.50
C THR A 658 4.46 14.33 -29.18
N VAL A 659 3.63 13.33 -28.87
CA VAL A 659 2.80 13.29 -27.65
C VAL A 659 3.55 12.57 -26.54
N MET A 660 3.47 13.09 -25.31
CA MET A 660 3.96 12.47 -24.08
C MET A 660 2.90 12.57 -22.96
N ASP A 661 3.13 11.90 -21.83
CA ASP A 661 2.19 11.75 -20.69
C ASP A 661 1.11 12.85 -20.58
N ASN A 662 1.53 14.08 -20.28
CA ASN A 662 0.64 15.22 -20.02
C ASN A 662 0.90 16.40 -20.98
N GLY A 663 1.47 16.15 -22.16
CA GLY A 663 1.84 17.25 -23.06
C GLY A 663 2.41 16.79 -24.39
N THR A 664 3.11 17.73 -25.03
CA THR A 664 3.79 17.50 -26.31
C THR A 664 5.25 17.87 -26.18
N THR A 665 6.10 17.27 -27.01
CA THR A 665 7.54 17.53 -27.08
C THR A 665 7.99 17.56 -28.54
N ASP A 666 9.28 17.86 -28.76
CA ASP A 666 9.89 17.78 -30.08
C ASP A 666 9.78 16.35 -30.64
N PRO A 667 9.72 16.17 -31.97
CA PRO A 667 9.59 14.85 -32.58
C PRO A 667 10.66 13.86 -32.09
N TYR A 668 10.23 12.66 -31.68
CA TYR A 668 11.10 11.63 -31.14
C TYR A 668 10.78 10.24 -31.72
N TYR A 669 11.74 9.32 -31.70
CA TYR A 669 11.53 7.94 -32.14
C TYR A 669 10.67 7.17 -31.15
N ALA A 670 9.57 6.61 -31.63
CA ALA A 670 8.51 6.05 -30.80
C ALA A 670 8.26 4.55 -31.03
N ASP A 671 9.07 3.88 -31.85
CA ASP A 671 8.93 2.44 -32.11
C ASP A 671 9.02 1.62 -30.80
N GLU A 672 8.10 0.68 -30.62
CA GLU A 672 8.11 -0.27 -29.50
C GLU A 672 8.39 -1.71 -29.95
N LYS A 673 8.59 -1.93 -31.25
CA LYS A 673 8.80 -3.26 -31.83
C LYS A 673 10.29 -3.62 -31.88
N HIS A 674 10.97 -3.54 -30.74
CA HIS A 674 12.39 -3.90 -30.60
C HIS A 674 12.72 -4.26 -29.16
N ALA A 675 14.00 -4.54 -28.86
CA ALA A 675 14.40 -4.98 -27.53
C ALA A 675 14.09 -3.94 -26.43
N GLU A 676 13.42 -4.40 -25.36
CA GLU A 676 12.89 -3.54 -24.31
C GLU A 676 13.89 -3.30 -23.19
N ARG A 677 14.50 -4.40 -22.70
CA ARG A 677 15.37 -4.38 -21.52
C ARG A 677 16.70 -5.03 -21.84
N PHE A 678 17.78 -4.45 -21.32
CA PHE A 678 19.07 -5.10 -21.44
C PHE A 678 19.26 -6.22 -20.42
N VAL A 679 19.32 -5.89 -19.12
CA VAL A 679 19.51 -6.91 -18.06
C VAL A 679 18.29 -6.97 -17.13
N VAL A 680 17.74 -8.17 -16.95
CA VAL A 680 16.68 -8.46 -15.97
C VAL A 680 17.18 -9.47 -14.93
N PHE A 681 17.31 -9.04 -13.68
CA PHE A 681 17.54 -9.92 -12.54
C PHE A 681 16.22 -10.39 -11.95
N ASN A 682 15.90 -11.68 -12.09
CA ASN A 682 14.74 -12.32 -11.48
C ASN A 682 15.05 -12.79 -10.04
N ALA A 683 15.06 -14.10 -9.77
CA ALA A 683 15.51 -14.65 -8.50
C ALA A 683 17.05 -14.71 -8.46
N VAL A 684 17.68 -13.60 -8.06
CA VAL A 684 19.14 -13.47 -7.96
C VAL A 684 19.53 -12.77 -6.67
N LYS A 685 20.63 -13.21 -6.05
CA LYS A 685 21.31 -12.41 -5.00
C LYS A 685 22.78 -12.22 -5.33
N ASN A 686 23.40 -11.17 -4.78
CA ASN A 686 24.83 -10.91 -5.00
C ASN A 686 25.17 -10.86 -6.50
N GLY A 687 24.47 -9.99 -7.24
CA GLY A 687 24.68 -9.78 -8.67
C GLY A 687 25.10 -8.36 -8.99
N TRP A 688 25.60 -8.11 -10.20
CA TRP A 688 25.98 -6.76 -10.61
C TRP A 688 25.87 -6.46 -12.10
N VAL A 689 25.76 -5.17 -12.40
CA VAL A 689 26.03 -4.59 -13.72
C VAL A 689 27.06 -3.49 -13.53
N ARG A 690 28.18 -3.52 -14.27
CA ARG A 690 29.20 -2.46 -14.19
C ARG A 690 29.76 -2.09 -15.56
N ASN A 691 30.07 -0.81 -15.78
CA ASN A 691 30.65 -0.30 -17.02
C ASN A 691 29.83 -0.70 -18.24
N VAL A 692 28.53 -0.35 -18.22
CA VAL A 692 27.60 -0.62 -19.32
C VAL A 692 27.00 0.68 -19.84
N THR A 693 27.06 0.87 -21.16
CA THR A 693 26.41 1.99 -21.84
C THR A 693 25.29 1.48 -22.75
N GLY A 694 24.08 1.99 -22.60
CA GLY A 694 22.91 1.59 -23.39
C GLY A 694 22.34 2.69 -24.28
N TYR A 695 21.82 2.29 -25.43
CA TYR A 695 21.14 3.11 -26.42
C TYR A 695 19.85 2.43 -26.89
N HIS A 696 18.86 3.24 -27.29
CA HIS A 696 17.66 2.85 -28.05
C HIS A 696 16.75 1.75 -27.47
N LEU A 697 16.98 1.26 -26.25
CA LEU A 697 16.04 0.37 -25.56
C LEU A 697 14.70 1.07 -25.30
N SER A 698 13.59 0.33 -25.38
CA SER A 698 12.25 0.90 -25.15
C SER A 698 11.85 0.97 -23.67
N TYR A 699 12.53 0.25 -22.78
CA TYR A 699 12.10 0.09 -21.40
C TYR A 699 13.17 0.34 -20.33
N SER A 700 14.19 -0.52 -20.17
CA SER A 700 15.17 -0.38 -19.07
C SER A 700 16.57 -0.84 -19.42
N LEU A 701 17.57 -0.16 -18.85
CA LEU A 701 18.93 -0.70 -18.86
C LEU A 701 19.04 -1.88 -17.89
N VAL A 702 18.56 -1.70 -16.66
CA VAL A 702 18.58 -2.77 -15.64
C VAL A 702 17.25 -2.82 -14.89
N GLN A 703 16.66 -4.00 -14.85
CA GLN A 703 15.52 -4.32 -13.99
C GLN A 703 15.93 -5.30 -12.89
N MET A 704 15.68 -4.95 -11.64
CA MET A 704 15.89 -5.78 -10.46
C MET A 704 14.53 -6.23 -9.94
N SER A 705 14.05 -7.39 -10.39
CA SER A 705 12.71 -7.88 -10.09
C SER A 705 12.53 -8.28 -8.61
N ARG A 706 11.31 -8.64 -8.21
CA ARG A 706 10.88 -8.75 -6.80
C ARG A 706 11.74 -9.66 -5.91
N ASN A 707 12.40 -10.66 -6.48
CA ASN A 707 13.26 -11.61 -5.76
C ASN A 707 14.76 -11.30 -5.89
N ALA A 708 15.11 -10.16 -6.50
CA ALA A 708 16.47 -9.66 -6.59
C ALA A 708 16.89 -9.00 -5.27
N LYS A 709 18.06 -9.38 -4.75
CA LYS A 709 18.61 -8.87 -3.48
C LYS A 709 20.11 -8.62 -3.59
N TRP A 710 20.62 -7.54 -3.01
CA TRP A 710 22.06 -7.23 -3.07
C TRP A 710 22.60 -7.16 -4.49
N ILE A 711 21.86 -6.48 -5.37
CA ILE A 711 22.32 -6.15 -6.71
C ILE A 711 23.02 -4.79 -6.67
N THR A 712 24.19 -4.69 -7.30
CA THR A 712 24.87 -3.40 -7.56
C THR A 712 24.86 -3.10 -9.05
N VAL A 713 24.29 -1.95 -9.43
CA VAL A 713 24.51 -1.34 -10.74
C VAL A 713 25.47 -0.18 -10.55
N GLN A 714 26.57 -0.12 -11.30
CA GLN A 714 27.50 0.99 -11.16
C GLN A 714 28.14 1.41 -12.48
N ASP A 715 28.61 2.67 -12.53
CA ASP A 715 29.46 3.17 -13.61
C ASP A 715 28.81 2.94 -15.00
N SER A 716 27.51 3.18 -15.09
CA SER A 716 26.69 2.79 -16.25
C SER A 716 25.84 3.95 -16.76
N LYS A 717 25.52 3.93 -18.05
CA LYS A 717 24.92 5.05 -18.77
C LYS A 717 23.76 4.60 -19.66
N MET A 718 22.73 5.43 -19.82
CA MET A 718 21.63 5.19 -20.76
C MET A 718 21.35 6.46 -21.57
N TYR A 719 21.26 6.31 -22.89
CA TYR A 719 21.07 7.39 -23.86
C TYR A 719 19.95 7.04 -24.85
N ASP A 720 19.36 8.06 -25.47
CA ASP A 720 18.51 7.97 -26.66
C ASP A 720 17.50 6.82 -26.66
N MET A 721 16.62 6.74 -25.66
CA MET A 721 15.60 5.69 -25.58
C MET A 721 14.56 5.81 -26.70
N VAL A 722 14.04 4.67 -27.17
CA VAL A 722 13.06 4.61 -28.28
C VAL A 722 11.80 3.87 -27.85
N SER A 723 10.72 4.62 -27.65
CA SER A 723 9.37 4.14 -27.30
C SER A 723 8.43 5.35 -27.28
N ILE A 724 7.12 5.14 -27.31
CA ILE A 724 6.19 6.19 -26.84
C ILE A 724 6.53 6.62 -25.40
N ILE A 725 6.33 7.90 -25.09
CA ILE A 725 6.63 8.48 -23.76
C ILE A 725 5.35 8.59 -22.93
N THR A 726 4.62 7.49 -22.80
CA THR A 726 3.44 7.41 -21.95
C THR A 726 3.43 6.16 -21.09
N GLY A 727 2.94 6.26 -19.86
CA GLY A 727 2.62 5.11 -19.01
C GLY A 727 3.82 4.21 -18.66
N GLY A 728 3.74 2.91 -18.98
CA GLY A 728 4.62 1.86 -18.49
C GLY A 728 6.08 1.86 -18.97
N ARG A 729 6.61 2.89 -19.66
CA ARG A 729 7.87 2.82 -20.43
C ARG A 729 9.01 3.66 -19.86
N ARG A 730 10.23 3.40 -20.35
CA ARG A 730 11.47 4.14 -20.06
C ARG A 730 11.79 4.26 -18.56
N TYR A 731 11.78 3.12 -17.86
CA TYR A 731 12.18 2.96 -16.46
C TYR A 731 13.62 2.45 -16.40
N VAL A 732 14.60 3.36 -16.47
CA VAL A 732 15.98 2.98 -16.79
C VAL A 732 16.61 2.07 -15.74
N PHE A 733 16.60 2.51 -14.49
CA PHE A 733 17.02 1.71 -13.34
C PHE A 733 15.78 1.35 -12.52
N HIS A 734 15.21 0.18 -12.84
CA HIS A 734 13.92 -0.26 -12.34
C HIS A 734 14.08 -1.24 -11.17
N ILE A 735 13.79 -0.78 -9.95
CA ILE A 735 13.88 -1.60 -8.73
C ILE A 735 12.50 -2.10 -8.30
N MET A 736 12.35 -3.42 -8.22
CA MET A 736 11.22 -4.11 -7.59
C MET A 736 11.65 -4.95 -6.37
N GLY A 737 12.95 -5.28 -6.28
CA GLY A 737 13.55 -6.05 -5.19
C GLY A 737 14.04 -5.16 -4.03
N GLN A 738 14.88 -5.72 -3.16
CA GLN A 738 15.30 -5.05 -1.92
C GLN A 738 16.82 -5.11 -1.69
N LEU A 739 17.36 -4.15 -0.95
CA LEU A 739 18.80 -4.05 -0.63
C LEU A 739 19.68 -3.89 -1.88
N ASN A 740 19.18 -3.16 -2.89
CA ASN A 740 19.89 -2.89 -4.14
C ASN A 740 20.54 -1.50 -4.14
N LEU A 741 21.68 -1.40 -4.82
CA LEU A 741 22.47 -0.18 -4.98
C LEU A 741 22.62 0.16 -6.46
N VAL A 742 22.33 1.40 -6.84
CA VAL A 742 22.64 1.97 -8.15
C VAL A 742 23.53 3.17 -7.91
N GLN A 743 24.76 3.18 -8.43
CA GLN A 743 25.73 4.25 -8.14
C GLN A 743 26.52 4.75 -9.34
N ARG A 744 26.86 6.04 -9.37
CA ARG A 744 27.69 6.64 -10.44
C ARG A 744 27.15 6.34 -11.83
N VAL A 745 25.89 6.70 -12.03
CA VAL A 745 25.18 6.45 -13.28
C VAL A 745 24.70 7.76 -13.91
N HIS A 746 24.51 7.72 -15.22
CA HIS A 746 24.01 8.85 -15.99
C HIS A 746 22.90 8.41 -16.95
N VAL A 747 21.86 9.23 -17.10
CA VAL A 747 20.68 8.90 -17.89
C VAL A 747 20.21 10.12 -18.69
N GLU A 748 19.87 9.90 -19.96
CA GLU A 748 19.18 10.87 -20.81
C GLU A 748 17.87 10.28 -21.35
N THR A 749 16.90 11.14 -21.71
CA THR A 749 15.65 10.79 -22.42
C THR A 749 14.73 9.79 -21.71
N ALA A 750 14.90 9.58 -20.41
CA ALA A 750 14.04 8.68 -19.65
C ALA A 750 12.67 9.33 -19.40
N ARG A 751 11.64 8.50 -19.24
CA ARG A 751 10.42 8.95 -18.56
C ARG A 751 10.71 8.98 -17.08
N HIS A 752 11.20 7.88 -16.52
CA HIS A 752 11.64 7.83 -15.13
C HIS A 752 13.03 7.19 -15.04
N ALA A 753 14.06 7.97 -14.69
CA ALA A 753 15.44 7.49 -14.67
C ALA A 753 15.70 6.53 -13.49
N PHE A 754 15.32 6.93 -12.28
CA PHE A 754 15.46 6.14 -11.06
C PHE A 754 14.08 5.76 -10.52
N VAL A 755 13.70 4.49 -10.63
CA VAL A 755 12.33 4.03 -10.37
C VAL A 755 12.31 2.94 -9.33
N VAL A 756 11.35 3.05 -8.42
CA VAL A 756 10.97 1.95 -7.53
C VAL A 756 9.50 1.60 -7.76
N ASP A 757 9.22 0.33 -8.06
CA ASP A 757 7.87 -0.17 -8.37
C ASP A 757 6.97 -0.21 -7.11
N SER A 758 5.79 -0.79 -7.27
CA SER A 758 4.76 -1.04 -6.28
C SER A 758 5.12 -2.05 -5.20
N ARG A 759 4.78 -1.65 -3.97
CA ARG A 759 4.88 -2.46 -2.75
C ARG A 759 6.29 -3.02 -2.56
N VAL A 760 7.30 -2.23 -2.94
CA VAL A 760 8.70 -2.62 -2.86
C VAL A 760 9.20 -2.41 -1.44
N GLN A 761 9.92 -3.41 -0.94
CA GLN A 761 10.57 -3.37 0.36
C GLN A 761 11.98 -2.81 0.19
N GLY A 762 12.34 -1.79 0.97
CA GLY A 762 13.72 -1.31 1.08
C GLY A 762 14.51 -2.03 2.19
N PRO A 763 15.68 -1.48 2.56
CA PRO A 763 16.31 -0.30 1.96
C PRO A 763 16.74 -0.48 0.49
N ASN A 764 16.62 0.55 -0.36
CA ASN A 764 17.21 0.61 -1.71
C ASN A 764 17.89 1.96 -1.93
N VAL A 765 18.97 2.01 -2.71
CA VAL A 765 19.83 3.20 -2.80
C VAL A 765 20.14 3.59 -4.24
N PHE A 766 19.94 4.86 -4.56
CA PHE A 766 20.53 5.56 -5.70
C PHE A 766 21.59 6.54 -5.18
N LEU A 767 22.83 6.45 -5.69
CA LEU A 767 24.00 7.15 -5.15
C LEU A 767 24.82 7.83 -6.27
N ASP A 768 25.20 9.10 -6.09
CA ASP A 768 26.10 9.83 -7.02
C ASP A 768 25.65 9.74 -8.50
N GLY A 769 24.36 9.95 -8.78
CA GLY A 769 23.76 9.76 -10.09
C GLY A 769 23.24 11.05 -10.70
N THR A 770 23.19 11.12 -12.03
CA THR A 770 22.65 12.26 -12.77
C THR A 770 21.63 11.81 -13.79
N ALA A 771 20.61 12.62 -14.03
CA ALA A 771 19.70 12.40 -15.12
C ALA A 771 19.27 13.73 -15.75
N THR A 772 19.47 13.87 -17.06
CA THR A 772 19.23 15.09 -17.85
C THR A 772 18.23 14.79 -18.96
N ASP A 773 17.60 15.83 -19.50
CA ASP A 773 16.68 15.71 -20.66
C ASP A 773 15.57 14.66 -20.47
N ASN A 774 15.12 14.48 -19.22
CA ASN A 774 14.06 13.53 -18.88
C ASN A 774 12.68 14.15 -19.09
N TYR A 775 11.73 13.29 -19.42
CA TYR A 775 10.33 13.68 -19.64
C TYR A 775 9.47 13.60 -18.37
N ASN A 776 9.97 13.01 -17.29
CA ASN A 776 9.26 12.96 -16.01
C ASN A 776 10.25 12.79 -14.83
N THR A 777 9.72 12.81 -13.61
CA THR A 777 10.48 12.72 -12.36
C THR A 777 10.99 11.31 -12.06
N SER A 778 12.08 11.20 -11.31
CA SER A 778 12.50 9.97 -10.65
C SER A 778 11.74 9.77 -9.35
N GLU A 779 11.22 8.58 -9.10
CA GLU A 779 10.26 8.40 -8.00
C GLU A 779 10.02 6.93 -7.60
N PRO A 780 9.60 6.67 -6.34
CA PRO A 780 8.69 5.57 -6.11
C PRO A 780 7.43 5.77 -6.97
N HIS A 781 7.04 4.79 -7.77
CA HIS A 781 6.13 5.02 -8.87
C HIS A 781 4.63 4.88 -8.50
N HIS A 782 4.29 3.90 -7.66
CA HIS A 782 2.91 3.67 -7.20
C HIS A 782 2.82 2.71 -6.02
N ARG A 783 1.73 2.77 -5.24
CA ARG A 783 1.33 1.74 -4.27
C ARG A 783 2.37 1.37 -3.20
N TRP A 784 2.74 2.33 -2.37
CA TRP A 784 3.44 2.17 -1.10
C TRP A 784 4.76 1.38 -1.15
N SER A 785 5.74 1.91 -1.87
CA SER A 785 7.13 1.50 -1.70
C SER A 785 7.71 2.09 -0.40
N VAL A 786 8.66 1.40 0.23
CA VAL A 786 9.26 1.84 1.49
C VAL A 786 10.79 1.86 1.48
N GLY A 787 11.40 2.85 2.12
CA GLY A 787 12.85 2.86 2.39
C GLY A 787 13.76 3.06 1.18
N GLY A 788 13.48 4.05 0.33
CA GLY A 788 14.43 4.46 -0.71
C GLY A 788 15.32 5.62 -0.25
N LEU A 789 16.59 5.61 -0.69
CA LEU A 789 17.53 6.71 -0.54
C LEU A 789 17.94 7.24 -1.91
N PHE A 790 17.78 8.55 -2.11
CA PHE A 790 18.43 9.31 -3.17
C PHE A 790 19.54 10.14 -2.51
N ASP A 791 20.80 9.72 -2.69
CA ASP A 791 21.96 10.37 -2.09
C ASP A 791 22.85 10.97 -3.18
N SER A 792 23.03 12.29 -3.14
CA SER A 792 23.83 13.01 -4.15
C SER A 792 23.32 12.78 -5.58
N ILE A 793 22.00 12.72 -5.74
CA ILE A 793 21.32 12.59 -7.04
C ILE A 793 20.99 13.96 -7.59
N LYS A 794 21.32 14.18 -8.86
CA LYS A 794 20.91 15.35 -9.65
C LYS A 794 19.88 14.94 -10.69
N ALA A 795 18.61 15.11 -10.35
CA ALA A 795 17.46 14.81 -11.21
C ALA A 795 16.18 15.40 -10.59
N PRO A 796 15.12 15.65 -11.39
CA PRO A 796 13.79 15.86 -10.83
C PRO A 796 13.35 14.62 -10.02
N ILE A 797 12.94 14.79 -8.76
CA ILE A 797 12.52 13.70 -7.87
C ILE A 797 11.11 13.99 -7.31
N SER A 798 10.24 12.97 -7.25
CA SER A 798 8.91 13.12 -6.66
C SER A 798 8.58 12.00 -5.67
N ILE A 799 8.23 12.35 -4.44
CA ILE A 799 7.84 11.39 -3.39
C ILE A 799 6.54 11.90 -2.77
N ARG A 800 5.40 11.43 -3.31
CA ARG A 800 4.09 12.05 -3.08
C ARG A 800 2.91 11.08 -3.07
N ASP A 801 1.74 11.59 -2.69
CA ASP A 801 0.46 11.02 -3.09
C ASP A 801 0.20 11.36 -4.57
N ARG A 802 0.14 10.32 -5.40
CA ARG A 802 -0.15 10.43 -6.84
C ARG A 802 -1.64 10.32 -7.14
N ALA A 803 -2.48 10.21 -6.11
CA ALA A 803 -3.93 10.15 -6.20
C ALA A 803 -4.42 9.19 -7.31
N TRP A 804 -5.27 9.68 -8.21
CA TRP A 804 -5.87 8.89 -9.29
C TRP A 804 -4.94 8.59 -10.45
N LEU A 805 -3.70 9.10 -10.49
CA LEU A 805 -2.80 8.86 -11.64
C LEU A 805 -2.64 7.36 -11.93
N GLY A 806 -2.37 7.06 -13.21
CA GLY A 806 -2.25 5.69 -13.71
C GLY A 806 -3.55 4.90 -13.55
N SER A 807 -3.65 4.03 -12.57
CA SER A 807 -4.89 3.28 -12.25
C SER A 807 -5.45 3.59 -10.86
N GLY A 808 -4.92 4.58 -10.14
CA GLY A 808 -5.09 4.71 -8.69
C GLY A 808 -3.76 4.44 -7.98
N HIS A 809 -2.75 5.23 -8.34
CA HIS A 809 -1.38 5.05 -7.85
C HIS A 809 -1.22 5.41 -6.38
N GLY A 810 -1.98 6.40 -5.89
CA GLY A 810 -2.03 6.80 -4.48
C GLY A 810 -0.67 7.17 -3.90
N TRP A 811 -0.50 6.97 -2.58
CA TRP A 811 0.77 7.15 -1.89
C TRP A 811 1.87 6.27 -2.50
N ALA A 812 2.87 6.90 -3.13
CA ALA A 812 3.87 6.15 -3.87
C ALA A 812 5.03 5.68 -2.98
N GLY A 813 5.53 6.54 -2.07
CA GLY A 813 6.70 6.25 -1.23
C GLY A 813 6.53 6.68 0.22
N ALA A 814 7.06 5.87 1.14
CA ALA A 814 7.08 6.09 2.58
C ALA A 814 8.44 5.75 3.21
N ASN A 815 8.88 6.48 4.22
CA ASN A 815 10.21 6.31 4.83
C ASN A 815 11.37 6.51 3.84
N TYR A 816 11.18 7.37 2.84
CA TYR A 816 12.21 7.74 1.88
C TYR A 816 13.07 8.91 2.40
N VAL A 817 14.30 8.96 1.91
CA VAL A 817 15.25 10.04 2.21
C VAL A 817 15.83 10.58 0.90
N THR A 818 15.81 11.90 0.73
CA THR A 818 16.70 12.59 -0.20
C THR A 818 17.80 13.28 0.60
N TRP A 819 19.05 13.07 0.20
CA TRP A 819 20.23 13.59 0.88
C TRP A 819 21.13 14.32 -0.11
N ASN A 820 21.35 15.62 0.10
CA ASN A 820 22.16 16.46 -0.77
C ASN A 820 21.82 16.31 -2.26
N THR A 821 20.53 16.21 -2.59
CA THR A 821 20.08 16.11 -3.98
C THR A 821 19.99 17.48 -4.65
N GLU A 822 20.01 17.48 -5.98
CA GLU A 822 19.84 18.67 -6.82
C GLU A 822 18.71 18.47 -7.84
N GLY A 823 17.99 19.55 -8.17
CA GLY A 823 16.92 19.56 -9.18
C GLY A 823 15.55 19.95 -8.61
N GLU A 824 14.47 19.59 -9.29
CA GLU A 824 13.12 19.71 -8.74
C GLU A 824 12.86 18.61 -7.70
N LEU A 825 12.20 18.95 -6.59
CA LEU A 825 11.84 17.98 -5.56
C LEU A 825 10.43 18.20 -5.01
N THR A 826 9.62 17.15 -5.07
CA THR A 826 8.42 16.99 -4.23
C THR A 826 8.69 15.95 -3.15
N SER A 827 8.40 16.28 -1.89
CA SER A 827 8.44 15.32 -0.77
C SER A 827 7.31 15.60 0.21
N GLN A 828 6.35 14.68 0.26
CA GLN A 828 5.17 14.73 1.14
C GLN A 828 5.26 13.68 2.24
N GLN A 829 4.57 13.91 3.36
CA GLN A 829 4.44 12.98 4.48
C GLN A 829 3.19 12.10 4.29
N PRO A 830 3.33 10.77 4.15
CA PRO A 830 2.20 9.85 4.21
C PRO A 830 1.62 9.77 5.63
N PRO A 831 0.31 9.48 5.83
CA PRO A 831 -0.33 9.58 7.14
C PRO A 831 0.31 8.73 8.26
N THR A 832 0.85 7.56 7.91
CA THR A 832 1.41 6.60 8.88
C THR A 832 2.94 6.44 8.79
N ALA A 833 3.63 7.34 8.07
CA ALA A 833 5.06 7.27 7.83
C ALA A 833 5.68 8.67 7.65
N GLN A 834 7.00 8.76 7.45
CA GLN A 834 7.67 10.03 7.22
C GLN A 834 8.62 9.95 6.03
N ASN A 835 8.59 10.92 5.12
CA ASN A 835 9.64 11.11 4.12
C ASN A 835 10.54 12.29 4.52
N TYR A 836 11.83 12.26 4.18
CA TYR A 836 12.83 13.23 4.61
C TYR A 836 13.53 13.85 3.40
N ALA A 837 13.71 15.17 3.41
CA ALA A 837 14.44 15.92 2.41
C ALA A 837 15.51 16.79 3.07
N ILE A 838 16.77 16.36 2.96
CA ILE A 838 17.89 16.93 3.72
C ILE A 838 18.94 17.51 2.78
N GLY A 839 19.25 18.79 2.94
CA GLY A 839 20.30 19.46 2.19
C GLY A 839 20.02 19.63 0.69
N HIS A 840 18.74 19.63 0.29
CA HIS A 840 18.37 19.72 -1.12
C HIS A 840 18.64 21.12 -1.69
N VAL A 841 19.17 21.20 -2.92
CA VAL A 841 19.42 22.44 -3.65
C VAL A 841 18.64 22.42 -4.97
N GLY A 842 17.68 23.33 -5.12
CA GLY A 842 16.83 23.39 -6.30
C GLY A 842 15.42 23.83 -5.97
N GLU A 843 14.47 23.53 -6.86
CA GLU A 843 13.09 23.95 -6.71
C GLU A 843 12.28 22.96 -5.87
N LYS A 844 11.55 23.46 -4.88
CA LYS A 844 10.54 22.68 -4.18
C LYS A 844 9.23 22.74 -4.96
N VAL A 845 8.84 21.61 -5.55
CA VAL A 845 7.64 21.48 -6.38
C VAL A 845 6.48 20.92 -5.55
N PRO A 846 5.27 21.53 -5.59
CA PRO A 846 4.11 21.01 -4.87
C PRO A 846 3.70 19.61 -5.36
N GLY A 847 3.03 18.85 -4.47
CA GLY A 847 2.40 17.58 -4.86
C GLY A 847 1.25 17.77 -5.84
N LEU A 848 0.79 16.66 -6.42
CA LEU A 848 -0.43 16.66 -7.24
C LEU A 848 -1.67 17.04 -6.41
N VAL A 849 -1.66 16.62 -5.14
CA VAL A 849 -2.73 16.85 -4.18
C VAL A 849 -2.12 17.39 -2.87
N PRO A 850 -2.74 18.35 -2.17
CA PRO A 850 -4.02 18.98 -2.49
C PRO A 850 -4.01 19.80 -3.79
N SER A 851 -5.16 19.87 -4.47
CA SER A 851 -5.44 20.70 -5.63
C SER A 851 -6.90 21.17 -5.60
N ASP A 852 -7.31 22.00 -6.56
CA ASP A 852 -8.71 22.40 -6.71
C ASP A 852 -9.66 21.21 -6.92
N TYR A 853 -9.13 20.09 -7.43
CA TYR A 853 -9.91 18.87 -7.69
C TYR A 853 -9.97 17.91 -6.49
N ASP A 854 -8.88 17.79 -5.74
CA ASP A 854 -8.82 17.04 -4.48
C ASP A 854 -8.17 17.93 -3.42
N SER A 855 -9.00 18.60 -2.64
CA SER A 855 -8.58 19.61 -1.66
C SER A 855 -8.11 19.04 -0.33
N ARG A 856 -8.09 17.71 -0.16
CA ARG A 856 -7.74 17.09 1.13
C ARG A 856 -6.27 17.38 1.46
N PRO A 857 -5.95 17.77 2.70
CA PRO A 857 -4.61 18.22 3.05
C PRO A 857 -3.59 17.08 2.95
N ARG A 858 -2.42 17.36 2.36
CA ARG A 858 -1.23 16.51 2.44
C ARG A 858 -0.13 17.34 3.08
N SER A 859 0.45 16.83 4.15
CA SER A 859 1.59 17.49 4.81
C SER A 859 2.85 17.32 3.99
N ASP A 860 3.75 18.30 4.08
CA ASP A 860 5.11 18.15 3.57
C ASP A 860 5.87 17.07 4.35
N GLY A 861 6.86 16.46 3.70
CA GLY A 861 7.87 15.68 4.39
C GLY A 861 8.66 16.51 5.43
N TYR A 862 9.62 15.90 6.10
CA TYR A 862 10.54 16.63 6.96
C TYR A 862 11.64 17.26 6.10
N TRP A 863 11.64 18.59 6.01
CA TRP A 863 12.64 19.34 5.25
C TRP A 863 13.66 19.97 6.19
N ASP A 864 14.94 19.82 5.87
CA ASP A 864 16.04 20.42 6.64
C ASP A 864 17.16 20.89 5.69
N SER A 865 17.78 22.03 6.01
CA SER A 865 18.80 22.69 5.19
C SER A 865 18.37 22.88 3.72
N PHE A 866 17.12 23.24 3.43
CA PHE A 866 16.68 23.52 2.06
C PHE A 866 17.42 24.72 1.45
N GLY A 867 17.84 24.60 0.19
CA GLY A 867 18.61 25.59 -0.55
C GLY A 867 20.13 25.50 -0.32
N LYS A 868 20.60 24.55 0.50
CA LYS A 868 22.03 24.35 0.79
C LYS A 868 22.35 22.93 1.22
N HIS A 869 23.36 22.31 0.60
CA HIS A 869 23.87 21.03 1.07
C HIS A 869 24.35 21.05 2.53
N VAL A 870 24.06 19.96 3.25
CA VAL A 870 24.65 19.69 4.56
C VAL A 870 26.10 19.23 4.39
N GLY A 871 26.94 19.48 5.39
CA GLY A 871 28.38 19.24 5.35
C GLY A 871 28.75 17.76 5.27
N LEU A 872 27.90 16.86 5.79
CA LEU A 872 28.03 15.43 5.53
C LEU A 872 27.66 15.15 4.07
N LYS A 873 28.67 14.88 3.24
CA LYS A 873 28.51 14.76 1.79
C LYS A 873 27.50 13.68 1.37
N SER A 874 27.63 12.48 1.93
CA SER A 874 26.75 11.35 1.63
C SER A 874 26.38 10.60 2.91
N LEU A 875 25.08 10.33 3.06
CA LEU A 875 24.53 9.54 4.14
C LEU A 875 24.92 8.06 3.99
N TYR A 876 24.76 7.48 2.79
CA TYR A 876 25.07 6.07 2.55
C TYR A 876 26.54 5.75 2.82
N LYS A 877 27.46 6.59 2.33
CA LYS A 877 28.90 6.40 2.52
C LYS A 877 29.26 6.45 4.02
N GLN A 878 28.75 7.44 4.75
CA GLN A 878 29.01 7.52 6.19
C GLN A 878 28.44 6.32 6.96
N GLN A 879 27.22 5.89 6.64
CA GLN A 879 26.62 4.69 7.24
C GLN A 879 27.45 3.43 6.97
N LEU A 880 27.98 3.31 5.75
CA LEU A 880 28.84 2.21 5.37
C LEU A 880 30.16 2.22 6.14
N GLU A 881 30.77 3.39 6.33
CA GLU A 881 31.95 3.54 7.18
C GLU A 881 31.64 3.21 8.65
N ASP A 882 30.52 3.67 9.18
CA ASP A 882 30.12 3.40 10.57
C ASP A 882 29.94 1.91 10.85
N ARG A 883 29.45 1.16 9.85
CA ARG A 883 29.18 -0.28 9.91
C ARG A 883 30.42 -1.13 9.62
N LEU A 884 31.18 -0.83 8.56
CA LEU A 884 32.24 -1.70 8.02
C LEU A 884 33.63 -1.03 7.94
N GLY A 885 33.73 0.26 8.27
CA GLY A 885 34.98 1.03 8.26
C GLY A 885 35.44 1.51 6.87
N LYS A 886 36.51 2.30 6.85
CA LYS A 886 37.05 2.98 5.64
C LYS A 886 37.38 2.04 4.48
N LYS A 887 37.73 0.77 4.74
CA LYS A 887 38.01 -0.20 3.67
C LYS A 887 36.77 -0.47 2.81
N ALA A 888 35.59 -0.54 3.43
CA ALA A 888 34.34 -0.73 2.70
C ALA A 888 34.01 0.46 1.79
N LEU A 889 34.36 1.69 2.21
CA LEU A 889 34.28 2.87 1.35
C LEU A 889 35.23 2.77 0.16
N LYS A 890 36.51 2.42 0.40
CA LYS A 890 37.51 2.26 -0.68
C LYS A 890 37.04 1.23 -1.73
N ASN A 891 36.35 0.17 -1.31
CA ASN A 891 35.84 -0.88 -2.20
C ASN A 891 34.75 -0.42 -3.18
N ILE A 892 34.05 0.67 -2.90
CA ILE A 892 32.93 1.16 -3.72
C ILE A 892 33.25 2.44 -4.48
N LYS A 893 34.48 2.96 -4.39
CA LYS A 893 34.94 4.12 -5.19
C LYS A 893 35.13 3.73 -6.66
N ALA A 894 35.19 4.73 -7.54
CA ALA A 894 35.57 4.52 -8.93
C ALA A 894 37.04 4.07 -9.01
N ASP A 895 37.35 3.21 -9.98
CA ASP A 895 38.74 2.86 -10.29
C ASP A 895 39.45 4.09 -10.86
N GLY A 896 40.38 4.68 -10.10
CA GLY A 896 41.14 5.87 -10.50
C GLY A 896 41.01 7.08 -9.57
N ASP A 897 40.07 7.07 -8.62
CA ASP A 897 39.95 8.10 -7.57
C ASP A 897 41.02 7.88 -6.47
N GLN A 898 42.28 8.16 -6.80
CA GLN A 898 43.30 8.47 -5.80
C GLN A 898 43.24 9.98 -5.53
N GLU A 899 42.37 10.40 -4.61
CA GLU A 899 42.62 11.66 -3.91
C GLU A 899 43.80 11.44 -2.95
N ASP A 900 44.78 12.33 -3.06
CA ASP A 900 46.06 12.36 -2.36
C ASP A 900 45.94 12.02 -0.87
N GLU A 901 46.42 10.83 -0.49
CA GLU A 901 46.88 10.57 0.88
C GLU A 901 48.17 11.38 1.07
N HIS A 902 48.05 12.67 1.38
CA HIS A 902 49.15 13.42 1.97
C HIS A 902 49.38 12.89 3.39
N ASP A 903 50.41 12.06 3.49
CA ASP A 903 51.29 11.79 4.63
C ASP A 903 50.82 12.30 6.01
N GLU A 904 50.16 11.42 6.77
CA GLU A 904 50.34 11.36 8.22
C GLU A 904 51.50 10.38 8.51
N GLU A 905 52.73 10.75 8.10
CA GLU A 905 53.93 10.11 8.64
C GLU A 905 54.37 10.83 9.92
N ASP A 906 54.34 10.07 11.02
CA ASP A 906 55.19 10.19 12.21
C ASP A 906 55.56 11.61 12.68
N GLY A 907 54.66 12.20 13.48
CA GLY A 907 55.03 13.22 14.46
C GLY A 907 55.88 12.62 15.59
N ARG A 908 57.16 12.34 15.31
CA ARG A 908 58.19 12.27 16.36
C ARG A 908 58.68 13.67 16.63
N TYR A 909 58.20 14.24 17.72
CA TYR A 909 58.86 15.36 18.38
C TYR A 909 60.18 14.84 18.96
N GLU A 910 61.29 15.19 18.31
CA GLU A 910 62.57 15.33 19.01
C GLU A 910 62.62 16.73 19.64
N ASP A 911 62.80 16.74 20.96
CA ASP A 911 63.32 17.88 21.71
C ASP A 911 64.70 18.27 21.15
N ASP A 912 64.94 19.56 20.89
CA ASP A 912 66.11 20.28 21.38
C ASP A 912 66.13 21.77 20.95
N ASN A 913 66.34 22.62 21.98
CA ASN A 913 66.64 24.07 22.03
C ASN A 913 65.55 25.11 21.82
#